data_AF-A0AAD9FW36-F1
#
_entry.id   AF-A0AAD9FW36-F1
#
_cell.length_a   1.000
_cell.length_b   1.000
_cell.length_c   1.000
_cell.angle_alpha   90.00
_cell.angle_beta   90.00
_cell.angle_gamma   90.00
#
_symmetry.space_group_name_H-M   'P 1'
#
loop_
_entity.id
_entity.type
_entity.pdbx_description
1 polymer ?
#
loop_
_entity_poly.entity_id
_entity_poly.type
_entity_poly.pdbx_seq_one_letter_code
_entity_poly.pdbx_strand_id
1 'polypeptide(L)'
;MPCSRGSRTQEYSSSAESHCRYAALLETMSRRVTKRWWKGISGSPWLVLGSEAETLREDPDHIPSAFTTTRENVEGQVQVYVRTHNPDGTHLHGSKAAVTRFSTLYGYHPLPSTPDTFAQSIIINSAISAATQYDSDLPPVDLIHIDDAVNGLLSVMDRLDRAIAETSLETFDFVSGELTSRRALVNLVRYHADAKGPVKDYGVDEARAHEWSVRDHVRAHNVLGWKPTIPFEHGVYLSLRRIHQANIDWTTHYIQTKCSATSLDITPAPPADLDSNIHNKDLWRLDGCSVNIAFNRDGFLDYVKCSENSTQCVVDNLKVPSFNWDANTFIIRRHGKREQEGRVTVSFEEHTGRGLLGIPLGGGHPRLALYQTADEAETVFDLEVQADQSNVRFTIPKTGQQLMAVPDSKTESTGFRLSDPNGFDARFNVLCCRTEGDWPLLADDFETSDIRFGSTPQIPFNASRQTYTCQRAEEAYRYSESRLHGLARSLHHPLQKVSKQPHDWAMKDLPPCWNDCSSPTICVYNGACRCVAAECASKRYFELPPAPTVVRTESALGSLGGFSTKLVDDVDRGNWSDVLLPSFQIYLDKQPNFPSVHVVSGYPGEAAIEGHDCHKLASSHCFSADSILYRAMRHLSVPADEAELIVLPVYQQCKGADFMLHDVMHHAMETIPGAKTGEKKIAVVLTHDWGICISFAWCVHGLGPHVQALTSREIWSARGGALYPDWILNNVLVWSVMGDYDSPCYRPHQDIVIPPRTCRTPLLRETFEDMSNVMPARDRPKLVTWAGTYWGTGKSERLRLTCDRGGAGDRELVEGQGPRSVWYNWEYMTALGTSRFCPQPRGVAGMFSRFVHLPSLIARLVASSERCDLRGLHPGVDCRRDALPVVHRA
;
A
#
# COMPACT_ATOMS: atom_id res chain seq x y z
N MET A 1 21.11 -21.34 37.38
CA MET A 1 21.24 -21.47 38.86
C MET A 1 19.90 -21.92 39.44
N PRO A 2 19.87 -22.71 40.53
CA PRO A 2 18.62 -23.05 41.22
C PRO A 2 18.22 -21.93 42.21
N CYS A 3 16.97 -21.44 42.12
CA CYS A 3 16.49 -20.34 42.98
C CYS A 3 16.02 -20.87 44.36
N SER A 4 16.93 -20.91 45.33
CA SER A 4 16.60 -21.22 46.73
C SER A 4 15.91 -20.06 47.45
N ARG A 5 14.82 -20.32 48.19
CA ARG A 5 14.17 -19.33 49.07
C ARG A 5 15.01 -19.12 50.34
N GLY A 6 15.51 -17.90 50.58
CA GLY A 6 16.21 -17.58 51.83
C GLY A 6 16.51 -16.09 52.05
N SER A 7 16.10 -15.59 53.22
CA SER A 7 16.40 -14.28 53.85
C SER A 7 16.09 -12.97 53.09
N ARG A 8 15.94 -11.88 53.87
CA ARG A 8 15.73 -10.51 53.39
C ARG A 8 17.01 -9.69 53.55
N THR A 9 17.41 -9.01 52.49
CA THR A 9 18.10 -7.71 52.54
C THR A 9 17.81 -7.02 51.21
N GLN A 10 17.78 -5.68 51.20
CA GLN A 10 17.07 -4.93 50.17
C GLN A 10 17.97 -3.88 49.52
N GLU A 11 18.40 -4.15 48.28
CA GLU A 11 18.64 -3.15 47.22
C GLU A 11 18.98 -3.85 45.88
N TYR A 12 18.74 -3.17 44.75
CA TYR A 12 19.05 -3.58 43.37
C TYR A 12 18.78 -5.06 42.96
N SER A 13 17.51 -5.44 42.75
CA SER A 13 17.16 -6.73 42.11
C SER A 13 15.85 -6.77 41.30
N SER A 14 15.32 -5.62 40.87
CA SER A 14 14.06 -5.54 40.10
C SER A 14 14.12 -6.31 38.77
N SER A 15 15.28 -6.33 38.11
CA SER A 15 15.51 -7.10 36.86
C SER A 15 15.38 -8.62 37.08
N ALA A 16 16.01 -9.18 38.12
CA ALA A 16 15.98 -10.62 38.35
C ALA A 16 14.59 -11.13 38.76
N GLU A 17 13.86 -10.36 39.58
CA GLU A 17 12.51 -10.76 39.99
C GLU A 17 11.48 -10.62 38.85
N SER A 18 11.62 -9.60 37.99
CA SER A 18 10.78 -9.46 36.79
C SER A 18 11.08 -10.55 35.75
N HIS A 19 12.34 -10.93 35.52
CA HIS A 19 12.69 -12.10 34.71
C HIS A 19 12.09 -13.40 35.26
N CYS A 20 12.15 -13.63 36.58
CA CYS A 20 11.51 -14.80 37.20
C CYS A 20 9.99 -14.82 37.00
N ARG A 21 9.32 -13.67 37.12
CA ARG A 21 7.87 -13.54 36.91
C ARG A 21 7.50 -13.68 35.42
N TYR A 22 8.31 -13.16 34.51
CA TYR A 22 8.15 -13.29 33.06
C TYR A 22 8.30 -14.75 32.61
N ALA A 23 9.34 -15.44 33.09
CA ALA A 23 9.54 -16.87 32.87
C ALA A 23 8.34 -17.69 33.39
N ALA A 24 7.87 -17.43 34.61
CA ALA A 24 6.70 -18.13 35.18
C ALA A 24 5.39 -17.83 34.42
N LEU A 25 5.21 -16.63 33.86
CA LEU A 25 4.04 -16.27 33.08
C LEU A 25 4.07 -16.91 31.68
N LEU A 26 5.21 -16.86 30.99
CA LEU A 26 5.44 -17.59 29.74
C LEU A 26 5.28 -19.09 29.94
N GLU A 27 5.82 -19.66 31.02
CA GLU A 27 5.64 -21.06 31.38
C GLU A 27 4.16 -21.38 31.64
N THR A 28 3.41 -20.49 32.29
CA THR A 28 1.97 -20.70 32.55
C THR A 28 1.11 -20.59 31.28
N MET A 29 1.40 -19.63 30.40
CA MET A 29 0.72 -19.51 29.11
C MET A 29 1.09 -20.67 28.18
N SER A 30 2.38 -21.04 28.12
CA SER A 30 2.88 -22.25 27.46
C SER A 30 2.14 -23.47 27.99
N ARG A 31 2.16 -23.75 29.30
CA ARG A 31 1.43 -24.88 29.94
C ARG A 31 -0.07 -24.93 29.65
N ARG A 32 -0.72 -23.80 29.28
CA ARG A 32 -2.14 -23.77 28.85
C ARG A 32 -2.32 -24.01 27.35
N VAL A 33 -1.50 -23.38 26.50
CA VAL A 33 -1.55 -23.59 25.03
C VAL A 33 -1.08 -25.00 24.67
N THR A 34 0.06 -25.44 25.22
CA THR A 34 0.61 -26.79 25.07
C THR A 34 -0.39 -27.85 25.52
N LYS A 35 -1.07 -27.71 26.67
CA LYS A 35 -2.12 -28.67 27.09
C LYS A 35 -3.30 -28.79 26.12
N ARG A 36 -3.53 -27.81 25.24
CA ARG A 36 -4.55 -27.89 24.18
C ARG A 36 -3.98 -28.44 22.88
N TRP A 37 -2.76 -28.05 22.50
CA TRP A 37 -2.02 -28.57 21.34
C TRP A 37 -1.66 -30.06 21.50
N TRP A 38 -1.01 -30.45 22.59
CA TRP A 38 -0.63 -31.84 22.87
C TRP A 38 -1.84 -32.80 22.90
N LYS A 39 -3.03 -32.30 23.24
CA LYS A 39 -4.27 -33.09 23.23
C LYS A 39 -4.84 -33.36 21.83
N GLY A 40 -4.37 -32.64 20.80
CA GLY A 40 -4.56 -33.01 19.39
C GLY A 40 -3.43 -33.89 18.86
N ILE A 41 -2.20 -33.66 19.32
CA ILE A 41 -1.00 -34.40 18.89
C ILE A 41 -0.99 -35.85 19.42
N SER A 42 -1.65 -36.14 20.56
CA SER A 42 -1.64 -37.44 21.25
C SER A 42 -2.26 -38.64 20.51
N GLY A 43 -2.60 -38.50 19.22
CA GLY A 43 -2.93 -39.61 18.31
C GLY A 43 -1.94 -39.78 17.15
N SER A 44 -0.84 -39.00 17.10
CA SER A 44 0.14 -39.01 16.01
C SER A 44 1.24 -40.05 16.27
N PRO A 45 1.67 -40.83 15.25
CA PRO A 45 2.73 -41.83 15.43
C PRO A 45 4.11 -41.20 15.70
N TRP A 46 4.32 -39.98 15.19
CA TRP A 46 5.54 -39.21 15.37
C TRP A 46 5.30 -37.70 15.40
N LEU A 47 6.34 -36.95 15.75
CA LEU A 47 6.40 -35.49 15.84
C LEU A 47 7.70 -34.97 15.21
N VAL A 48 7.60 -34.13 14.19
CA VAL A 48 8.75 -33.41 13.63
C VAL A 48 8.63 -31.92 13.96
N LEU A 49 9.67 -31.35 14.57
CA LEU A 49 9.79 -29.91 14.79
C LEU A 49 10.74 -29.31 13.76
N GLY A 50 10.26 -28.32 12.99
CA GLY A 50 11.10 -27.49 12.12
C GLY A 50 11.57 -26.21 12.83
N SER A 51 12.87 -25.94 12.79
CA SER A 51 13.51 -24.70 13.26
C SER A 51 14.58 -24.23 12.27
N GLU A 52 15.20 -23.07 12.51
CA GLU A 52 16.16 -22.43 11.61
C GLU A 52 17.53 -22.41 12.26
N ALA A 53 18.54 -22.91 11.55
CA ALA A 53 19.86 -23.22 12.08
C ALA A 53 20.56 -21.99 12.66
N GLU A 54 20.45 -20.83 12.00
CA GLU A 54 21.08 -19.55 12.40
C GLU A 54 20.67 -19.05 13.80
N THR A 55 19.65 -19.64 14.45
CA THR A 55 19.07 -19.11 15.70
C THR A 55 19.60 -19.75 17.00
N LEU A 56 20.81 -20.33 17.02
CA LEU A 56 21.46 -20.84 18.24
C LEU A 56 22.83 -20.19 18.46
N ARG A 57 22.92 -19.40 19.53
CA ARG A 57 24.04 -18.59 20.05
C ARG A 57 25.45 -18.91 19.51
N GLU A 58 25.99 -18.01 18.70
CA GLU A 58 27.45 -17.87 18.48
C GLU A 58 28.03 -16.67 19.25
N ASP A 59 27.27 -15.58 19.40
CA ASP A 59 27.64 -14.40 20.20
C ASP A 59 26.98 -14.46 21.61
N PRO A 60 27.75 -14.36 22.72
CA PRO A 60 27.20 -14.31 24.08
C PRO A 60 26.64 -12.93 24.50
N ASP A 61 27.09 -11.84 23.87
CA ASP A 61 26.73 -10.45 24.21
C ASP A 61 25.51 -9.95 23.41
N HIS A 62 25.18 -10.60 22.29
CA HIS A 62 23.99 -10.28 21.51
C HIS A 62 22.69 -10.75 22.20
N ILE A 63 21.76 -9.83 22.46
CA ILE A 63 20.47 -10.14 23.07
C ILE A 63 19.60 -10.88 22.03
N PRO A 64 19.19 -12.14 22.28
CA PRO A 64 18.39 -12.89 21.31
C PRO A 64 17.01 -12.26 21.13
N SER A 65 16.54 -12.19 19.88
CA SER A 65 15.19 -11.70 19.60
C SER A 65 14.13 -12.58 20.28
N ALA A 66 12.96 -12.01 20.58
CA ALA A 66 11.86 -12.76 21.18
C ALA A 66 11.42 -13.97 20.33
N PHE A 67 11.65 -13.93 19.01
CA PHE A 67 11.43 -15.05 18.10
C PHE A 67 12.47 -16.17 18.28
N THR A 68 13.75 -15.82 18.35
CA THR A 68 14.86 -16.74 18.67
C THR A 68 14.63 -17.42 20.03
N THR A 69 14.37 -16.63 21.09
CA THR A 69 14.08 -17.17 22.43
C THR A 69 12.84 -18.06 22.45
N THR A 70 11.82 -17.77 21.62
CA THR A 70 10.65 -18.65 21.50
C THR A 70 11.01 -19.99 20.86
N ARG A 71 11.85 -20.01 19.81
CA ARG A 71 12.33 -21.26 19.17
C ARG A 71 13.12 -22.14 20.13
N GLU A 72 14.11 -21.59 20.83
CA GLU A 72 14.91 -22.33 21.83
C GLU A 72 14.02 -22.97 22.90
N ASN A 73 13.03 -22.22 23.40
CA ASN A 73 12.07 -22.73 24.38
C ASN A 73 11.19 -23.85 23.80
N VAL A 74 10.78 -23.79 22.54
CA VAL A 74 9.98 -24.84 21.89
C VAL A 74 10.80 -26.13 21.70
N GLU A 75 12.05 -26.05 21.25
CA GLU A 75 12.94 -27.23 21.19
C GLU A 75 13.11 -27.87 22.57
N GLY A 76 13.32 -27.07 23.62
CA GLY A 76 13.39 -27.54 25.00
C GLY A 76 12.10 -28.20 25.49
N GLN A 77 10.92 -27.65 25.16
CA GLN A 77 9.63 -28.24 25.51
C GLN A 77 9.37 -29.58 24.78
N VAL A 78 9.80 -29.71 23.51
CA VAL A 78 9.75 -31.01 22.80
C VAL A 78 10.66 -32.04 23.48
N GLN A 79 11.89 -31.66 23.86
CA GLN A 79 12.80 -32.56 24.57
C GLN A 79 12.25 -33.02 25.93
N VAL A 80 11.58 -32.13 26.68
CA VAL A 80 10.86 -32.49 27.92
C VAL A 80 9.66 -33.39 27.63
N TYR A 81 8.87 -33.10 26.60
CA TYR A 81 7.71 -33.91 26.22
C TYR A 81 8.11 -35.36 25.92
N VAL A 82 9.12 -35.58 25.07
CA VAL A 82 9.60 -36.90 24.67
C VAL A 82 10.10 -37.70 25.89
N ARG A 83 10.96 -37.09 26.72
CA ARG A 83 11.45 -37.73 27.97
C ARG A 83 10.34 -38.08 28.96
N THR A 84 9.23 -37.33 28.96
CA THR A 84 8.11 -37.55 29.89
C THR A 84 7.14 -38.64 29.40
N HIS A 85 6.98 -38.81 28.08
CA HIS A 85 6.01 -39.75 27.49
C HIS A 85 6.63 -41.04 26.93
N ASN A 86 7.96 -41.11 26.79
CA ASN A 86 8.69 -42.33 26.50
C ASN A 86 9.93 -42.47 27.41
N PRO A 87 9.78 -42.55 28.75
CA PRO A 87 10.90 -42.57 29.69
C PRO A 87 11.77 -43.83 29.57
N ASP A 88 11.15 -44.98 29.30
CA ASP A 88 11.80 -46.30 29.40
C ASP A 88 12.07 -46.97 28.03
N GLY A 89 11.59 -46.40 26.92
CA GLY A 89 11.71 -46.98 25.57
C GLY A 89 10.84 -48.21 25.30
N THR A 90 10.20 -48.76 26.33
CA THR A 90 9.43 -50.02 26.25
C THR A 90 8.02 -49.84 25.67
N HIS A 91 7.52 -48.61 25.53
CA HIS A 91 6.20 -48.35 24.97
C HIS A 91 6.21 -48.37 23.44
N LEU A 92 5.65 -49.43 22.85
CA LEU A 92 5.34 -49.59 21.42
C LEU A 92 4.44 -48.48 20.82
N HIS A 93 3.93 -47.57 21.65
CA HIS A 93 3.09 -46.43 21.27
C HIS A 93 3.67 -45.06 21.71
N GLY A 94 4.94 -45.01 22.12
CA GLY A 94 5.61 -43.74 22.41
C GLY A 94 5.78 -42.92 21.14
N SER A 95 5.26 -41.69 21.11
CA SER A 95 5.39 -40.79 19.96
C SER A 95 6.86 -40.50 19.66
N LYS A 96 7.35 -41.02 18.53
CA LYS A 96 8.73 -40.85 18.06
C LYS A 96 8.95 -39.39 17.66
N ALA A 97 10.14 -38.81 17.84
CA ALA A 97 10.33 -37.39 17.54
C ALA A 97 11.71 -37.02 17.01
N ALA A 98 11.74 -35.99 16.18
CA ALA A 98 12.97 -35.35 15.68
C ALA A 98 12.85 -33.82 15.65
N VAL A 99 13.97 -33.14 15.88
CA VAL A 99 14.18 -31.73 15.54
C VAL A 99 14.90 -31.65 14.20
N THR A 100 14.47 -30.72 13.35
CA THR A 100 15.00 -30.50 12.00
C THR A 100 15.32 -29.02 11.84
N ARG A 101 16.60 -28.70 11.58
CA ARG A 101 17.14 -27.34 11.59
C ARG A 101 17.60 -26.95 10.19
N PHE A 102 16.94 -25.99 9.57
CA PHE A 102 17.24 -25.59 8.20
C PHE A 102 18.15 -24.36 8.17
N SER A 103 19.16 -24.36 7.29
CA SER A 103 19.78 -23.11 6.82
C SER A 103 18.75 -22.18 6.16
N THR A 104 19.13 -20.96 5.78
CA THR A 104 18.18 -19.97 5.27
C THR A 104 17.44 -20.50 4.03
N LEU A 105 16.13 -20.74 4.19
CA LEU A 105 15.30 -21.33 3.14
C LEU A 105 15.08 -20.34 1.99
N TYR A 106 15.29 -20.81 0.77
CA TYR A 106 14.93 -20.10 -0.45
C TYR A 106 14.20 -20.99 -1.46
N GLY A 107 13.42 -20.36 -2.34
CA GLY A 107 12.66 -21.07 -3.36
C GLY A 107 11.58 -20.18 -3.97
N TYR A 108 10.58 -20.81 -4.56
CA TYR A 108 9.25 -20.21 -4.71
C TYR A 108 8.16 -21.24 -4.41
N HIS A 109 7.14 -20.81 -3.66
CA HIS A 109 5.93 -21.57 -3.38
C HIS A 109 4.71 -20.65 -3.50
N PRO A 110 3.61 -21.04 -4.18
CA PRO A 110 2.47 -20.17 -4.47
C PRO A 110 1.52 -19.94 -3.28
N LEU A 111 1.97 -20.10 -2.04
CA LEU A 111 1.19 -19.77 -0.84
C LEU A 111 1.77 -18.51 -0.19
N PRO A 112 0.95 -17.45 0.02
CA PRO A 112 1.40 -16.19 0.61
C PRO A 112 1.49 -16.30 2.15
N SER A 113 2.26 -17.28 2.62
CA SER A 113 2.36 -17.70 4.03
C SER A 113 3.79 -17.78 4.55
N THR A 114 4.80 -17.76 3.68
CA THR A 114 6.21 -17.61 4.07
C THR A 114 6.47 -16.18 4.55
N PRO A 115 7.17 -15.99 5.69
CA PRO A 115 7.76 -14.69 6.04
C PRO A 115 8.74 -14.22 4.95
N ASP A 116 8.92 -12.91 4.83
CA ASP A 116 9.89 -12.30 3.92
C ASP A 116 11.35 -12.59 4.34
N THR A 117 11.86 -13.77 3.96
CA THR A 117 13.30 -14.06 4.08
C THR A 117 14.07 -13.25 3.04
N PHE A 118 15.32 -12.87 3.35
CA PHE A 118 16.14 -12.04 2.48
C PHE A 118 16.28 -12.62 1.06
N ALA A 119 16.51 -13.93 0.94
CA ALA A 119 16.58 -14.62 -0.35
C ALA A 119 15.23 -14.65 -1.08
N GLN A 120 14.14 -14.96 -0.38
CA GLN A 120 12.77 -14.96 -0.93
C GLN A 120 12.40 -13.59 -1.50
N SER A 121 12.67 -12.52 -0.73
CA SER A 121 12.42 -11.14 -1.13
C SER A 121 13.24 -10.72 -2.34
N ILE A 122 14.53 -11.08 -2.43
CA ILE A 122 15.35 -10.76 -3.61
C ILE A 122 14.85 -11.49 -4.86
N ILE A 123 14.47 -12.76 -4.74
CA ILE A 123 13.93 -13.55 -5.87
C ILE A 123 12.64 -12.93 -6.40
N ILE A 124 11.69 -12.60 -5.52
CA ILE A 124 10.42 -11.97 -5.92
C ILE A 124 10.68 -10.56 -6.49
N ASN A 125 11.41 -9.70 -5.77
CA ASN A 125 11.70 -8.34 -6.20
C ASN A 125 12.44 -8.30 -7.54
N SER A 126 13.39 -9.21 -7.78
CA SER A 126 14.12 -9.28 -9.04
C SER A 126 13.21 -9.71 -10.20
N ALA A 127 12.35 -10.72 -10.00
CA ALA A 127 11.42 -11.20 -11.03
C ALA A 127 10.42 -10.11 -11.50
N ILE A 128 10.01 -9.22 -10.60
CA ILE A 128 9.15 -8.07 -10.88
C ILE A 128 9.92 -6.75 -11.12
N SER A 129 11.26 -6.82 -11.19
CA SER A 129 12.18 -5.67 -11.28
C SER A 129 11.96 -4.57 -10.22
N ALA A 130 11.43 -4.88 -9.03
CA ALA A 130 11.35 -3.92 -7.93
C ALA A 130 12.75 -3.52 -7.39
N ALA A 131 12.80 -2.39 -6.68
CA ALA A 131 14.03 -1.91 -6.04
C ALA A 131 14.56 -2.92 -5.02
N THR A 132 15.84 -3.30 -5.14
CA THR A 132 16.52 -4.22 -4.23
C THR A 132 17.42 -3.43 -3.29
N GLN A 133 17.23 -3.61 -1.98
CA GLN A 133 17.99 -2.93 -0.94
C GLN A 133 18.62 -3.98 -0.03
N TYR A 134 19.93 -3.89 0.19
CA TYR A 134 20.68 -4.83 1.02
C TYR A 134 21.93 -4.19 1.62
N ASP A 135 22.61 -4.95 2.48
CA ASP A 135 23.82 -4.60 3.19
C ASP A 135 24.84 -5.72 2.94
N SER A 136 25.96 -5.41 2.29
CA SER A 136 27.04 -6.37 1.98
C SER A 136 27.83 -6.87 3.17
N ASP A 137 27.86 -6.11 4.27
CA ASP A 137 28.72 -6.39 5.42
C ASP A 137 27.97 -7.25 6.45
N LEU A 138 26.69 -7.56 6.21
CA LEU A 138 26.02 -8.65 6.88
C LEU A 138 26.61 -10.01 6.42
N PRO A 139 26.63 -11.02 7.31
CA PRO A 139 27.25 -12.31 7.04
C PRO A 139 26.80 -12.97 5.73
N PRO A 140 27.68 -13.75 5.08
CA PRO A 140 27.25 -14.68 4.06
C PRO A 140 26.34 -15.74 4.69
N VAL A 141 25.34 -16.19 3.94
CA VAL A 141 24.28 -17.10 4.40
C VAL A 141 24.42 -18.46 3.75
N ASP A 142 24.19 -19.53 4.52
CA ASP A 142 23.97 -20.87 3.96
C ASP A 142 22.54 -20.91 3.38
N LEU A 143 22.41 -21.36 2.13
CA LEU A 143 21.15 -21.31 1.38
C LEU A 143 20.73 -22.71 0.92
N ILE A 144 19.64 -23.22 1.50
CA ILE A 144 19.02 -24.50 1.10
C ILE A 144 17.74 -24.27 0.28
N HIS A 145 17.65 -24.96 -0.87
CA HIS A 145 16.46 -24.90 -1.71
C HIS A 145 15.29 -25.65 -1.04
N ILE A 146 14.09 -25.09 -1.12
CA ILE A 146 12.88 -25.63 -0.47
C ILE A 146 12.62 -27.11 -0.81
N ASP A 147 12.93 -27.56 -2.03
CA ASP A 147 12.76 -28.96 -2.44
C ASP A 147 13.72 -29.91 -1.69
N ASP A 148 14.99 -29.51 -1.48
CA ASP A 148 15.97 -30.30 -0.73
C ASP A 148 15.64 -30.35 0.77
N ALA A 149 15.10 -29.27 1.32
CA ALA A 149 14.57 -29.22 2.68
C ALA A 149 13.35 -30.12 2.87
N VAL A 150 12.42 -30.13 1.90
CA VAL A 150 11.28 -31.07 1.87
C VAL A 150 11.75 -32.52 1.75
N ASN A 151 12.74 -32.80 0.90
CA ASN A 151 13.36 -34.13 0.83
C ASN A 151 13.95 -34.54 2.19
N GLY A 152 14.59 -33.62 2.92
CA GLY A 152 15.11 -33.86 4.27
C GLY A 152 14.02 -34.20 5.29
N LEU A 153 12.91 -33.47 5.29
CA LEU A 153 11.74 -33.77 6.12
C LEU A 153 11.17 -35.16 5.80
N LEU A 154 11.05 -35.51 4.52
CA LEU A 154 10.57 -36.84 4.09
C LEU A 154 11.52 -37.96 4.53
N SER A 155 12.84 -37.77 4.44
CA SER A 155 13.81 -38.73 4.96
C SER A 155 13.74 -38.89 6.48
N VAL A 156 13.42 -37.82 7.23
CA VAL A 156 13.18 -37.89 8.68
C VAL A 156 11.88 -38.62 9.01
N MET A 157 10.80 -38.39 8.27
CA MET A 157 9.54 -39.11 8.45
C MET A 157 9.72 -40.62 8.19
N ASP A 158 10.38 -40.98 7.09
CA ASP A 158 10.70 -42.37 6.72
C ASP A 158 11.67 -43.05 7.73
N ARG A 159 12.65 -42.31 8.26
CA ARG A 159 13.48 -42.74 9.40
C ARG A 159 12.65 -42.98 10.66
N LEU A 160 11.77 -42.05 11.03
CA LEU A 160 10.93 -42.18 12.22
C LEU A 160 9.96 -43.35 12.08
N ASP A 161 9.30 -43.54 10.94
CA ASP A 161 8.41 -44.69 10.71
C ASP A 161 9.17 -46.02 10.87
N ARG A 162 10.37 -46.15 10.30
CA ARG A 162 11.22 -47.35 10.45
C ARG A 162 11.89 -47.52 11.81
N ALA A 163 12.07 -46.46 12.61
CA ALA A 163 12.81 -46.53 13.87
C ALA A 163 12.11 -47.43 14.92
N ILE A 164 12.84 -48.40 15.48
CA ILE A 164 12.33 -49.30 16.52
C ILE A 164 12.63 -48.70 17.90
N ALA A 165 11.63 -48.01 18.46
CA ALA A 165 11.54 -47.63 19.87
C ALA A 165 12.76 -46.91 20.49
N GLU A 166 13.46 -46.08 19.71
CA GLU A 166 14.56 -45.24 20.23
C GLU A 166 14.04 -44.14 21.18
N THR A 167 14.75 -43.95 22.31
CA THR A 167 14.35 -43.05 23.41
C THR A 167 14.83 -41.60 23.25
N SER A 168 15.82 -41.37 22.38
CA SER A 168 16.37 -40.04 22.14
C SER A 168 15.59 -39.27 21.08
N LEU A 169 15.20 -38.04 21.41
CA LEU A 169 14.85 -37.02 20.41
C LEU A 169 16.02 -36.86 19.43
N GLU A 170 15.82 -37.23 18.18
CA GLU A 170 16.86 -37.03 17.15
C GLU A 170 16.95 -35.55 16.75
N THR A 171 18.08 -35.15 16.17
CA THR A 171 18.28 -33.80 15.66
C THR A 171 19.11 -33.87 14.38
N PHE A 172 18.62 -33.20 13.34
CA PHE A 172 19.23 -33.18 12.01
C PHE A 172 19.32 -31.73 11.52
N ASP A 173 20.52 -31.28 11.20
CA ASP A 173 20.76 -29.99 10.57
C ASP A 173 20.80 -30.19 9.03
N PHE A 174 19.93 -29.46 8.32
CA PHE A 174 19.72 -29.46 6.88
C PHE A 174 20.30 -28.17 6.29
N VAL A 175 21.56 -28.30 5.88
CA VAL A 175 22.47 -27.20 5.53
C VAL A 175 23.18 -27.54 4.23
N SER A 176 23.45 -26.54 3.38
CA SER A 176 24.19 -26.77 2.14
C SER A 176 25.68 -26.98 2.39
N GLY A 177 26.24 -26.28 3.39
CA GLY A 177 27.68 -26.16 3.61
C GLY A 177 28.35 -25.09 2.74
N GLU A 178 27.58 -24.37 1.89
CA GLU A 178 28.09 -23.34 0.98
C GLU A 178 27.63 -21.94 1.41
N LEU A 179 28.56 -21.13 1.93
CA LEU A 179 28.28 -19.76 2.37
C LEU A 179 28.22 -18.77 1.19
N THR A 180 27.04 -18.20 0.95
CA THR A 180 26.79 -17.24 -0.13
C THR A 180 26.77 -15.80 0.39
N SER A 181 27.67 -14.94 -0.09
CA SER A 181 27.63 -13.50 0.26
C SER A 181 26.38 -12.81 -0.29
N ARG A 182 25.84 -11.84 0.46
CA ARG A 182 24.61 -11.13 0.07
C ARG A 182 24.75 -10.41 -1.28
N ARG A 183 25.94 -9.86 -1.57
CA ARG A 183 26.29 -9.25 -2.85
C ARG A 183 26.30 -10.27 -4.01
N ALA A 184 26.78 -11.50 -3.77
CA ALA A 184 26.70 -12.58 -4.77
C ALA A 184 25.26 -13.03 -5.03
N LEU A 185 24.47 -13.26 -3.98
CA LEU A 185 23.04 -13.59 -4.06
C LEU A 185 22.25 -12.54 -4.87
N VAL A 186 22.42 -11.24 -4.56
CA VAL A 186 21.76 -10.15 -5.30
C VAL A 186 22.19 -10.12 -6.76
N ASN A 187 23.49 -10.25 -7.05
CA ASN A 187 23.99 -10.22 -8.42
C ASN A 187 23.47 -11.39 -9.26
N LEU A 188 23.53 -12.62 -8.73
CA LEU A 188 23.08 -13.84 -9.41
C LEU A 188 21.58 -13.83 -9.68
N VAL A 189 20.76 -13.49 -8.67
CA VAL A 189 19.31 -13.49 -8.82
C VAL A 189 18.84 -12.40 -9.77
N ARG A 190 19.42 -11.19 -9.69
CA ARG A 190 19.15 -10.12 -10.65
C ARG A 190 19.61 -10.45 -12.07
N TYR A 191 20.68 -11.22 -12.20
CA TYR A 191 21.18 -11.67 -13.50
C TYR A 191 20.17 -12.60 -14.20
N HIS A 192 19.78 -13.70 -13.57
CA HIS A 192 18.80 -14.62 -14.16
C HIS A 192 17.41 -13.97 -14.35
N ALA A 193 17.03 -13.05 -13.46
CA ALA A 193 15.78 -12.30 -13.56
C ALA A 193 15.80 -11.16 -14.60
N ASP A 194 16.98 -10.72 -15.08
CA ASP A 194 17.17 -9.50 -15.90
C ASP A 194 16.53 -8.26 -15.23
N ALA A 195 16.80 -8.11 -13.94
CA ALA A 195 16.09 -7.20 -13.07
C ALA A 195 16.47 -5.74 -13.32
N LYS A 196 15.59 -4.99 -13.99
CA LYS A 196 15.74 -3.56 -14.30
C LYS A 196 15.62 -2.64 -13.07
N GLY A 197 15.25 -3.21 -11.93
CA GLY A 197 15.11 -2.52 -10.65
C GLY A 197 16.42 -1.93 -10.13
N PRO A 198 16.38 -0.75 -9.47
CA PRO A 198 17.56 -0.17 -8.87
C PRO A 198 18.06 -1.00 -7.70
N VAL A 199 19.38 -0.99 -7.50
CA VAL A 199 20.06 -1.69 -6.41
C VAL A 199 20.75 -0.67 -5.53
N LYS A 200 20.52 -0.78 -4.22
CA LYS A 200 21.26 -0.03 -3.22
C LYS A 200 21.87 -1.00 -2.22
N ASP A 201 23.19 -1.13 -2.32
CA ASP A 201 24.03 -1.69 -1.27
C ASP A 201 24.28 -0.58 -0.23
N TYR A 202 24.10 -0.91 1.04
CA TYR A 202 24.28 -0.02 2.18
C TYR A 202 25.51 -0.37 3.02
N GLY A 203 26.21 -1.45 2.68
CA GLY A 203 27.46 -1.80 3.35
C GLY A 203 28.59 -0.81 3.03
N VAL A 204 29.51 -0.69 3.97
CA VAL A 204 30.73 0.15 3.90
C VAL A 204 31.96 -0.65 3.43
N ASP A 205 31.80 -1.92 3.04
CA ASP A 205 32.86 -2.87 2.67
C ASP A 205 33.87 -3.19 3.79
N GLU A 206 33.69 -2.66 5.02
CA GLU A 206 34.40 -3.10 6.24
C GLU A 206 33.86 -4.44 6.77
N ALA A 207 33.89 -5.46 5.93
CA ALA A 207 33.49 -6.82 6.28
C ALA A 207 34.45 -7.41 7.33
N ARG A 208 34.16 -7.17 8.62
CA ARG A 208 34.66 -8.00 9.72
C ARG A 208 34.10 -9.40 9.57
N ALA A 209 34.77 -10.22 8.76
CA ALA A 209 34.53 -11.64 8.67
C ALA A 209 34.80 -12.29 10.04
N HIS A 210 33.76 -12.37 10.86
CA HIS A 210 33.75 -13.24 12.03
C HIS A 210 33.78 -14.68 11.51
N GLU A 211 34.38 -15.60 12.26
CA GLU A 211 34.43 -17.02 11.91
C GLU A 211 33.08 -17.68 12.19
N TRP A 212 32.09 -17.42 11.31
CA TRP A 212 30.79 -18.07 11.33
C TRP A 212 30.94 -19.58 11.18
N SER A 213 30.36 -20.37 12.09
CA SER A 213 30.55 -21.82 12.04
C SER A 213 29.67 -22.43 10.94
N VAL A 214 30.32 -22.92 9.87
CA VAL A 214 29.62 -23.70 8.85
C VAL A 214 29.17 -24.99 9.50
N ARG A 215 27.85 -25.14 9.69
CA ARG A 215 27.29 -26.39 10.19
C ARG A 215 27.42 -27.49 9.15
N ASP A 216 27.63 -28.69 9.65
CA ASP A 216 27.86 -29.87 8.82
C ASP A 216 26.60 -30.76 8.75
N HIS A 217 26.21 -31.15 7.54
CA HIS A 217 25.13 -32.09 7.29
C HIS A 217 25.54 -33.56 7.48
N VAL A 218 26.78 -33.86 7.91
CA VAL A 218 27.31 -35.21 8.20
C VAL A 218 26.33 -36.14 8.92
N ARG A 219 25.55 -35.67 9.91
CA ARG A 219 24.54 -36.53 10.56
C ARG A 219 23.35 -36.85 9.65
N ALA A 220 22.83 -35.86 8.92
CA ALA A 220 21.77 -36.09 7.94
C ALA A 220 22.26 -37.02 6.81
N HIS A 221 23.52 -36.88 6.39
CA HIS A 221 24.15 -37.78 5.42
C HIS A 221 24.27 -39.22 5.94
N ASN A 222 24.93 -39.41 7.08
CA ASN A 222 25.26 -40.74 7.58
C ASN A 222 24.05 -41.52 8.11
N VAL A 223 22.97 -40.84 8.56
CA VAL A 223 21.79 -41.49 9.16
C VAL A 223 20.58 -41.53 8.22
N LEU A 224 20.40 -40.51 7.37
CA LEU A 224 19.24 -40.40 6.48
C LEU A 224 19.59 -40.65 5.00
N GLY A 225 20.88 -40.76 4.65
CA GLY A 225 21.35 -40.75 3.26
C GLY A 225 21.22 -39.38 2.58
N TRP A 226 20.85 -38.33 3.33
CA TRP A 226 20.48 -37.04 2.79
C TRP A 226 21.70 -36.16 2.46
N LYS A 227 21.58 -35.34 1.42
CA LYS A 227 22.48 -34.23 1.10
C LYS A 227 21.72 -33.23 0.22
N PRO A 228 22.15 -31.95 0.12
CA PRO A 228 21.65 -31.07 -0.93
C PRO A 228 21.90 -31.68 -2.32
N THR A 229 20.95 -31.48 -3.24
CA THR A 229 20.99 -31.98 -4.62
C THR A 229 20.81 -30.89 -5.66
N ILE A 230 20.36 -29.69 -5.25
CA ILE A 230 20.10 -28.53 -6.11
C ILE A 230 21.15 -27.46 -5.83
N PRO A 231 22.15 -27.27 -6.72
CA PRO A 231 23.12 -26.17 -6.61
C PRO A 231 22.42 -24.81 -6.58
N PHE A 232 23.01 -23.84 -5.88
CA PHE A 232 22.39 -22.53 -5.64
C PHE A 232 21.89 -21.83 -6.91
N GLU A 233 22.71 -21.76 -7.97
CA GLU A 233 22.31 -21.17 -9.26
C GLU A 233 21.12 -21.89 -9.90
N HIS A 234 21.09 -23.22 -9.81
CA HIS A 234 19.98 -24.02 -10.33
C HIS A 234 18.70 -23.82 -9.53
N GLY A 235 18.78 -23.70 -8.19
CA GLY A 235 17.64 -23.36 -7.34
C GLY A 235 17.08 -21.96 -7.63
N VAL A 236 17.93 -20.97 -7.90
CA VAL A 236 17.51 -19.63 -8.34
C VAL A 236 16.77 -19.70 -9.68
N TYR A 237 17.31 -20.42 -10.67
CA TYR A 237 16.63 -20.68 -11.94
C TYR A 237 15.28 -21.38 -11.75
N LEU A 238 15.21 -22.43 -10.92
CA LEU A 238 13.97 -23.16 -10.62
C LEU A 238 12.93 -22.25 -9.96
N SER A 239 13.36 -21.35 -9.06
CA SER A 239 12.49 -20.39 -8.38
C SER A 239 11.89 -19.37 -9.35
N LEU A 240 12.72 -18.74 -10.19
CA LEU A 240 12.26 -17.80 -11.22
C LEU A 240 11.36 -18.48 -12.25
N ARG A 241 11.69 -19.72 -12.66
CA ARG A 241 10.86 -20.54 -13.55
C ARG A 241 9.48 -20.81 -12.94
N ARG A 242 9.41 -21.15 -11.65
CA ARG A 242 8.14 -21.36 -10.93
C ARG A 242 7.33 -20.06 -10.79
N ILE A 243 7.98 -18.91 -10.57
CA ILE A 243 7.30 -17.59 -10.54
C ILE A 243 6.68 -17.27 -11.90
N HIS A 244 7.43 -17.39 -13.00
CA HIS A 244 6.89 -17.11 -14.32
C HIS A 244 5.80 -18.09 -14.74
N GLN A 245 5.93 -19.39 -14.41
CA GLN A 245 4.85 -20.36 -14.62
C GLN A 245 3.59 -19.99 -13.83
N ALA A 246 3.71 -19.70 -12.53
CA ALA A 246 2.57 -19.31 -11.70
C ALA A 246 1.90 -18.03 -12.23
N ASN A 247 2.68 -17.06 -12.74
CA ASN A 247 2.15 -15.86 -13.38
C ASN A 247 1.43 -16.16 -14.70
N ILE A 248 1.91 -17.12 -15.51
CA ILE A 248 1.21 -17.60 -16.71
C ILE A 248 -0.11 -18.28 -16.32
N ASP A 249 -0.09 -19.17 -15.32
CA ASP A 249 -1.27 -19.90 -14.85
C ASP A 249 -2.33 -18.92 -14.31
N TRP A 250 -1.91 -17.95 -13.48
CA TRP A 250 -2.78 -16.93 -12.91
C TRP A 250 -3.31 -15.93 -13.95
N THR A 251 -2.47 -15.43 -14.87
CA THR A 251 -2.94 -14.53 -15.95
C THR A 251 -3.90 -15.24 -16.90
N THR A 252 -3.64 -16.50 -17.25
CA THR A 252 -4.55 -17.32 -18.06
C THR A 252 -5.90 -17.47 -17.38
N HIS A 253 -5.92 -17.85 -16.09
CA HIS A 253 -7.15 -17.96 -15.31
C HIS A 253 -7.89 -16.62 -15.16
N TYR A 254 -7.16 -15.52 -14.96
CA TYR A 254 -7.74 -14.18 -14.89
C TYR A 254 -8.41 -13.80 -16.22
N ILE A 255 -7.71 -13.97 -17.34
CA ILE A 255 -8.25 -13.68 -18.68
C ILE A 255 -9.52 -14.51 -18.94
N GLN A 256 -9.46 -15.83 -18.71
CA GLN A 256 -10.59 -16.75 -18.92
C GLN A 256 -11.79 -16.48 -18.00
N THR A 257 -11.62 -15.81 -16.84
CA THR A 257 -12.69 -15.57 -15.86
C THR A 257 -13.11 -14.10 -15.70
N LYS A 258 -12.44 -13.17 -16.38
CA LYS A 258 -12.67 -11.71 -16.27
C LYS A 258 -12.65 -10.92 -17.59
N CYS A 259 -12.31 -11.53 -18.72
CA CYS A 259 -12.17 -10.81 -20.00
C CYS A 259 -13.17 -11.31 -21.06
N SER A 260 -13.93 -10.38 -21.65
CA SER A 260 -14.95 -10.66 -22.67
C SER A 260 -14.37 -10.91 -24.07
N ALA A 261 -13.17 -10.41 -24.34
CA ALA A 261 -12.36 -10.72 -25.52
C ALA A 261 -10.87 -10.74 -25.15
N THR A 262 -10.06 -11.47 -25.91
CA THR A 262 -8.59 -11.54 -25.77
C THR A 262 -7.94 -11.62 -27.15
N SER A 263 -6.73 -11.07 -27.27
CA SER A 263 -5.88 -11.16 -28.47
C SER A 263 -4.87 -12.31 -28.41
N LEU A 264 -5.03 -13.23 -27.44
CA LEU A 264 -4.19 -14.41 -27.23
C LEU A 264 -4.98 -15.70 -27.49
N ASP A 265 -4.36 -16.64 -28.20
CA ASP A 265 -4.95 -17.94 -28.59
C ASP A 265 -4.84 -18.99 -27.45
N ILE A 266 -5.32 -18.64 -26.24
CA ILE A 266 -5.15 -19.45 -25.02
C ILE A 266 -6.32 -20.44 -24.78
N THR A 267 -6.78 -21.10 -25.85
CA THR A 267 -7.93 -22.04 -25.87
C THR A 267 -9.30 -21.34 -25.66
N PRO A 268 -10.46 -22.04 -25.68
CA PRO A 268 -11.68 -21.53 -26.29
C PRO A 268 -12.29 -20.31 -25.59
N ALA A 269 -13.09 -19.56 -26.36
CA ALA A 269 -13.91 -18.46 -25.85
C ALA A 269 -14.64 -18.87 -24.55
N PRO A 270 -14.66 -18.00 -23.53
CA PRO A 270 -15.22 -18.34 -22.24
C PRO A 270 -16.72 -18.69 -22.35
N PRO A 271 -17.27 -19.45 -21.39
CA PRO A 271 -18.70 -19.76 -21.37
C PRO A 271 -19.54 -18.50 -21.50
N ALA A 272 -20.61 -18.55 -22.32
CA ALA A 272 -21.45 -17.38 -22.58
C ALA A 272 -22.06 -16.78 -21.29
N ASP A 273 -22.31 -17.63 -20.29
CA ASP A 273 -22.71 -17.28 -18.93
C ASP A 273 -21.48 -16.97 -18.03
N LEU A 274 -20.59 -16.09 -18.50
CA LEU A 274 -19.47 -15.58 -17.71
C LEU A 274 -20.03 -14.76 -16.52
N ASP A 275 -19.70 -15.13 -15.28
CA ASP A 275 -20.23 -14.51 -14.05
C ASP A 275 -20.13 -12.97 -14.04
N SER A 276 -19.08 -12.40 -14.65
CA SER A 276 -18.89 -10.95 -14.79
C SER A 276 -20.02 -10.25 -15.55
N ASN A 277 -20.64 -10.93 -16.50
CA ASN A 277 -21.68 -10.36 -17.36
C ASN A 277 -23.02 -10.27 -16.62
N ILE A 278 -23.17 -10.97 -15.49
CA ILE A 278 -24.37 -10.93 -14.64
C ILE A 278 -24.55 -9.54 -14.02
N HIS A 279 -23.47 -8.82 -13.71
CA HIS A 279 -23.53 -7.48 -13.08
C HIS A 279 -24.34 -6.48 -13.92
N ASN A 280 -24.26 -6.54 -15.26
CA ASN A 280 -25.00 -5.64 -16.16
C ASN A 280 -26.47 -6.08 -16.39
N LYS A 281 -26.85 -7.34 -16.11
CA LYS A 281 -28.21 -7.85 -16.36
C LYS A 281 -29.29 -7.14 -15.53
N ASP A 282 -28.94 -6.74 -14.31
CA ASP A 282 -29.88 -6.27 -13.28
C ASP A 282 -30.01 -4.72 -13.26
N LEU A 283 -30.09 -4.05 -14.43
CA LEU A 283 -30.14 -2.57 -14.55
C LEU A 283 -31.19 -1.89 -13.67
N TRP A 284 -32.31 -2.56 -13.35
CA TRP A 284 -33.33 -2.06 -12.43
C TRP A 284 -32.81 -1.76 -11.00
N ARG A 285 -31.63 -2.28 -10.62
CA ARG A 285 -30.93 -1.92 -9.38
C ARG A 285 -30.37 -0.50 -9.37
N LEU A 286 -30.32 0.16 -10.53
CA LEU A 286 -29.90 1.56 -10.65
C LEU A 286 -30.97 2.56 -10.15
N ASP A 287 -32.16 2.09 -9.78
CA ASP A 287 -33.25 2.90 -9.22
C ASP A 287 -32.82 3.59 -7.90
N GLY A 288 -32.80 4.92 -7.90
CA GLY A 288 -32.29 5.74 -6.81
C GLY A 288 -30.77 5.92 -6.76
N CYS A 289 -30.01 5.40 -7.73
CA CYS A 289 -28.58 5.66 -7.87
C CYS A 289 -28.30 7.03 -8.50
N SER A 290 -27.19 7.65 -8.10
CA SER A 290 -26.65 8.83 -8.74
C SER A 290 -25.55 8.47 -9.75
N VAL A 291 -25.63 9.08 -10.94
CA VAL A 291 -24.72 8.84 -12.07
C VAL A 291 -24.30 10.14 -12.76
N ASN A 292 -23.20 10.12 -13.52
CA ASN A 292 -22.99 11.05 -14.63
C ASN A 292 -23.28 10.35 -15.96
N ILE A 293 -23.72 11.12 -16.95
CA ILE A 293 -24.03 10.63 -18.31
C ILE A 293 -23.00 11.18 -19.28
N ALA A 294 -22.40 10.32 -20.10
CA ALA A 294 -21.54 10.68 -21.22
C ALA A 294 -22.01 9.97 -22.51
N PHE A 295 -21.73 10.58 -23.65
CA PHE A 295 -22.00 10.03 -24.98
C PHE A 295 -20.70 9.83 -25.78
N ASN A 296 -20.78 9.05 -26.86
CA ASN A 296 -19.72 8.85 -27.83
C ASN A 296 -19.67 10.03 -28.81
N ARG A 297 -18.58 10.78 -28.81
CA ARG A 297 -18.24 11.73 -29.87
C ARG A 297 -16.89 11.36 -30.46
N ASP A 298 -16.89 10.99 -31.74
CA ASP A 298 -15.70 10.69 -32.53
C ASP A 298 -14.73 9.66 -31.88
N GLY A 299 -15.27 8.75 -31.05
CA GLY A 299 -14.50 7.74 -30.31
C GLY A 299 -14.18 8.09 -28.85
N PHE A 300 -14.68 9.20 -28.31
CA PHE A 300 -14.37 9.72 -26.97
C PHE A 300 -15.62 9.95 -26.11
N LEU A 301 -15.42 10.07 -24.79
CA LEU A 301 -16.49 10.32 -23.81
C LEU A 301 -16.75 11.81 -23.60
N ASP A 302 -18.01 12.17 -23.80
CA ASP A 302 -18.48 13.54 -23.95
C ASP A 302 -19.67 13.76 -22.99
N TYR A 303 -19.45 14.48 -21.88
CA TYR A 303 -20.36 14.53 -20.73
C TYR A 303 -21.50 15.55 -20.85
N VAL A 304 -22.68 15.20 -20.30
CA VAL A 304 -23.84 16.11 -20.18
C VAL A 304 -23.62 17.17 -19.10
N LYS A 305 -23.72 18.44 -19.48
CA LYS A 305 -23.61 19.63 -18.62
C LYS A 305 -24.82 20.55 -18.79
N CYS A 306 -25.54 20.82 -17.70
CA CYS A 306 -26.69 21.72 -17.63
C CYS A 306 -26.29 22.98 -16.84
N SER A 307 -25.90 24.04 -17.56
CA SER A 307 -25.36 25.29 -16.99
C SER A 307 -26.16 25.80 -15.79
N GLU A 308 -25.51 26.27 -14.72
CA GLU A 308 -26.16 26.74 -13.48
C GLU A 308 -27.30 27.75 -13.75
N ASN A 309 -27.12 28.61 -14.77
CA ASN A 309 -28.05 29.69 -15.13
C ASN A 309 -28.99 29.36 -16.32
N SER A 310 -29.04 28.12 -16.80
CA SER A 310 -29.91 27.71 -17.92
C SER A 310 -30.52 26.33 -17.71
N THR A 311 -31.73 26.11 -18.20
CA THR A 311 -32.30 24.75 -18.30
C THR A 311 -31.67 23.93 -19.41
N GLN A 312 -31.02 24.56 -20.40
CA GLN A 312 -30.40 23.83 -21.52
C GLN A 312 -29.18 23.03 -21.05
N CYS A 313 -29.15 21.75 -21.44
CA CYS A 313 -28.03 20.87 -21.25
C CYS A 313 -27.27 20.71 -22.57
N VAL A 314 -26.00 21.10 -22.56
CA VAL A 314 -25.05 20.86 -23.65
C VAL A 314 -24.21 19.63 -23.31
N VAL A 315 -23.61 19.04 -24.33
CA VAL A 315 -22.42 18.20 -24.14
C VAL A 315 -21.22 19.01 -24.64
N ASP A 316 -20.14 18.99 -23.88
CA ASP A 316 -19.10 20.04 -23.91
C ASP A 316 -18.41 20.16 -25.28
N ASN A 317 -18.16 21.40 -25.70
CA ASN A 317 -17.33 21.72 -26.87
C ASN A 317 -15.86 21.37 -26.59
N LEU A 318 -15.44 21.55 -25.34
CA LEU A 318 -14.09 21.34 -24.88
C LEU A 318 -13.84 19.83 -24.74
N LYS A 319 -13.08 19.27 -25.69
CA LYS A 319 -12.48 17.93 -25.60
C LYS A 319 -12.02 17.66 -24.17
N VAL A 320 -12.66 16.72 -23.48
CA VAL A 320 -12.63 16.68 -22.01
C VAL A 320 -11.27 16.17 -21.49
N PRO A 321 -10.45 17.03 -20.87
CA PRO A 321 -8.50 16.44 -20.15
C PRO A 321 -8.45 15.13 -19.37
N SER A 322 -9.61 14.72 -18.88
CA SER A 322 -9.79 14.04 -17.60
C SER A 322 -11.24 14.24 -17.16
N PHE A 323 -11.70 13.46 -16.18
CA PHE A 323 -12.93 13.68 -15.40
C PHE A 323 -13.44 15.15 -15.33
N ASN A 324 -14.69 15.38 -15.77
CA ASN A 324 -15.36 16.67 -15.69
C ASN A 324 -15.89 16.94 -14.27
N TRP A 325 -15.19 17.79 -13.52
CA TRP A 325 -15.55 18.18 -12.15
C TRP A 325 -16.92 18.88 -12.02
N ASP A 326 -17.44 19.38 -13.14
CA ASP A 326 -18.67 20.13 -13.37
C ASP A 326 -19.73 19.35 -14.19
N ALA A 327 -19.50 18.07 -14.52
CA ALA A 327 -20.56 17.23 -15.09
C ALA A 327 -21.75 17.12 -14.10
N ASN A 328 -22.98 17.22 -14.61
CA ASN A 328 -24.15 17.10 -13.75
C ASN A 328 -24.31 15.66 -13.25
N THR A 329 -24.77 15.56 -12.00
CA THR A 329 -25.15 14.30 -11.39
C THR A 329 -26.65 14.12 -11.52
N PHE A 330 -27.08 12.97 -12.02
CA PHE A 330 -28.48 12.61 -12.20
C PHE A 330 -28.83 11.42 -11.31
N ILE A 331 -29.98 11.49 -10.65
CA ILE A 331 -30.60 10.38 -9.92
C ILE A 331 -31.47 9.62 -10.91
N ILE A 332 -31.17 8.35 -11.13
CA ILE A 332 -31.97 7.44 -11.94
C ILE A 332 -33.27 7.11 -11.18
N ARG A 333 -34.41 7.23 -11.84
CA ARG A 333 -35.74 6.83 -11.34
C ARG A 333 -36.34 5.82 -12.30
N ARG A 334 -36.58 4.59 -11.86
CA ARG A 334 -37.19 3.56 -12.71
C ARG A 334 -38.70 3.75 -12.83
N HIS A 335 -39.21 3.47 -14.02
CA HIS A 335 -40.64 3.33 -14.30
C HIS A 335 -41.00 1.85 -14.52
N GLY A 336 -42.27 1.49 -14.37
CA GLY A 336 -42.74 0.12 -14.66
C GLY A 336 -42.42 -0.93 -13.58
N LYS A 337 -42.35 -2.20 -14.00
CA LYS A 337 -42.01 -3.37 -13.15
C LYS A 337 -40.59 -3.87 -13.52
N ARG A 338 -40.16 -5.03 -13.01
CA ARG A 338 -38.90 -5.65 -13.47
C ARG A 338 -39.05 -6.05 -14.94
N GLU A 339 -38.37 -5.31 -15.80
CA GLU A 339 -38.30 -5.57 -17.25
C GLU A 339 -37.15 -6.54 -17.57
N GLN A 340 -36.85 -6.71 -18.85
CA GLN A 340 -35.99 -7.77 -19.39
C GLN A 340 -34.53 -7.65 -18.90
N GLU A 341 -33.78 -8.76 -18.90
CA GLU A 341 -32.34 -8.73 -18.56
C GLU A 341 -31.60 -7.72 -19.45
N GLY A 342 -30.81 -6.84 -18.84
CA GLY A 342 -30.06 -5.79 -19.53
C GLY A 342 -30.90 -4.60 -20.01
N ARG A 343 -32.19 -4.48 -19.63
CA ARG A 343 -33.08 -3.38 -20.02
C ARG A 343 -33.86 -2.77 -18.85
N VAL A 344 -34.12 -1.46 -18.89
CA VAL A 344 -34.97 -0.76 -17.90
C VAL A 344 -35.51 0.57 -18.43
N THR A 345 -36.79 0.84 -18.21
CA THR A 345 -37.41 2.17 -18.42
C THR A 345 -37.07 3.13 -17.26
N VAL A 346 -36.51 4.32 -17.52
CA VAL A 346 -36.13 5.30 -16.47
C VAL A 346 -36.42 6.76 -16.84
N SER A 347 -36.40 7.65 -15.85
CA SER A 347 -36.19 9.10 -16.00
C SER A 347 -35.01 9.56 -15.15
N PHE A 348 -34.39 10.69 -15.52
CA PHE A 348 -33.20 11.21 -14.84
C PHE A 348 -33.51 12.54 -14.14
N GLU A 349 -33.49 12.55 -12.82
CA GLU A 349 -33.71 13.73 -11.97
C GLU A 349 -32.36 14.40 -11.67
N GLU A 350 -32.18 15.68 -11.96
CA GLU A 350 -30.93 16.39 -11.64
C GLU A 350 -30.76 16.48 -10.11
N HIS A 351 -29.59 16.09 -9.59
CA HIS A 351 -29.36 15.84 -8.16
C HIS A 351 -29.60 17.05 -7.24
N THR A 352 -29.56 18.28 -7.75
CA THR A 352 -29.86 19.49 -6.98
C THR A 352 -31.35 19.87 -7.03
N GLY A 353 -32.20 19.02 -7.60
CA GLY A 353 -33.65 19.23 -7.72
C GLY A 353 -34.05 20.17 -8.86
N ARG A 354 -33.14 20.43 -9.82
CA ARG A 354 -33.36 21.43 -10.88
C ARG A 354 -34.35 21.01 -11.99
N GLY A 355 -34.70 19.73 -12.07
CA GLY A 355 -35.68 19.21 -13.02
C GLY A 355 -35.34 17.80 -13.53
N LEU A 356 -36.21 17.26 -14.38
CA LEU A 356 -35.99 16.03 -15.13
C LEU A 356 -35.24 16.34 -16.43
N LEU A 357 -34.23 15.55 -16.77
CA LEU A 357 -33.60 15.56 -18.08
C LEU A 357 -34.60 15.09 -19.14
N GLY A 358 -34.78 15.86 -20.22
CA GLY A 358 -35.73 15.55 -21.28
C GLY A 358 -35.37 16.16 -22.63
N ILE A 359 -36.18 15.83 -23.64
CA ILE A 359 -36.13 16.35 -25.01
C ILE A 359 -37.47 17.07 -25.30
N PRO A 360 -37.48 18.30 -25.83
CA PRO A 360 -38.71 19.09 -26.00
C PRO A 360 -39.72 18.41 -26.94
N LEU A 361 -41.01 18.46 -26.60
CA LEU A 361 -42.10 17.95 -27.43
C LEU A 361 -42.43 18.93 -28.58
N GLY A 362 -41.58 18.95 -29.62
CA GLY A 362 -41.81 19.77 -30.81
C GLY A 362 -40.80 19.51 -31.93
N GLY A 363 -41.22 19.74 -33.18
CA GLY A 363 -40.39 19.50 -34.37
C GLY A 363 -39.18 20.44 -34.47
N GLY A 364 -38.01 19.98 -34.04
CA GLY A 364 -36.74 20.68 -34.14
C GLY A 364 -35.55 19.72 -33.95
N HIS A 365 -34.32 20.25 -33.93
CA HIS A 365 -33.17 19.45 -33.53
C HIS A 365 -33.32 19.07 -32.04
N PRO A 366 -33.18 17.78 -31.67
CA PRO A 366 -33.28 17.38 -30.27
C PRO A 366 -32.14 18.04 -29.48
N ARG A 367 -32.49 18.50 -28.28
CA ARG A 367 -31.57 19.10 -27.32
C ARG A 367 -31.98 18.60 -25.94
N LEU A 368 -31.01 18.23 -25.13
CA LEU A 368 -31.26 17.91 -23.74
C LEU A 368 -31.52 19.21 -22.96
N ALA A 369 -32.49 19.18 -22.06
CA ALA A 369 -32.74 20.25 -21.09
C ALA A 369 -33.38 19.69 -19.82
N LEU A 370 -33.40 20.51 -18.77
CA LEU A 370 -34.08 20.24 -17.50
C LEU A 370 -35.49 20.83 -17.51
N TYR A 371 -36.49 19.98 -17.25
CA TYR A 371 -37.91 20.32 -17.25
C TYR A 371 -38.51 20.11 -15.85
N GLN A 372 -39.49 20.93 -15.47
CA GLN A 372 -40.15 20.79 -14.17
C GLN A 372 -41.26 19.72 -14.17
N THR A 373 -41.82 19.41 -15.35
CA THR A 373 -42.88 18.41 -15.54
C THR A 373 -42.58 17.53 -16.76
N ALA A 374 -43.23 16.37 -16.83
CA ALA A 374 -43.15 15.46 -17.97
C ALA A 374 -44.09 15.85 -19.14
N ASP A 375 -44.88 16.93 -18.99
CA ASP A 375 -45.84 17.39 -20.01
C ASP A 375 -45.18 18.29 -21.08
N GLU A 376 -44.00 18.84 -20.78
CA GLU A 376 -43.24 19.75 -21.66
C GLU A 376 -42.23 19.03 -22.56
N ALA A 377 -41.82 17.81 -22.17
CA ALA A 377 -40.69 17.09 -22.74
C ALA A 377 -40.85 15.57 -22.61
N GLU A 378 -40.28 14.82 -23.55
CA GLU A 378 -40.04 13.40 -23.36
C GLU A 378 -38.90 13.23 -22.35
N THR A 379 -39.25 12.90 -21.11
CA THR A 379 -38.35 12.77 -19.94
C THR A 379 -38.16 11.32 -19.49
N VAL A 380 -38.73 10.35 -20.22
CA VAL A 380 -38.66 8.91 -19.94
C VAL A 380 -37.95 8.22 -21.09
N PHE A 381 -37.03 7.31 -20.76
CA PHE A 381 -36.11 6.68 -21.69
C PHE A 381 -36.00 5.18 -21.41
N ASP A 382 -36.04 4.39 -22.47
CA ASP A 382 -35.67 2.97 -22.45
C ASP A 382 -34.15 2.87 -22.49
N LEU A 383 -33.57 2.23 -21.48
CA LEU A 383 -32.15 1.89 -21.44
C LEU A 383 -31.95 0.43 -21.82
N GLU A 384 -30.92 0.19 -22.63
CA GLU A 384 -30.40 -1.15 -22.92
C GLU A 384 -28.87 -1.13 -22.76
N VAL A 385 -28.29 -2.12 -22.08
CA VAL A 385 -26.83 -2.26 -21.92
C VAL A 385 -26.29 -3.42 -22.77
N GLN A 386 -25.06 -3.30 -23.26
CA GLN A 386 -24.32 -4.44 -23.80
C GLN A 386 -24.07 -5.48 -22.68
N ALA A 387 -24.16 -6.77 -23.00
CA ALA A 387 -23.99 -7.82 -22.00
C ALA A 387 -22.52 -7.99 -21.55
N ASP A 388 -21.58 -7.69 -22.46
CA ASP A 388 -20.13 -7.88 -22.34
C ASP A 388 -19.34 -6.60 -22.01
N GLN A 389 -20.01 -5.44 -22.09
CA GLN A 389 -19.44 -4.09 -21.89
C GLN A 389 -20.53 -3.15 -21.35
N SER A 390 -20.20 -2.27 -20.41
CA SER A 390 -21.12 -1.24 -19.90
C SER A 390 -21.27 -0.04 -20.84
N ASN A 391 -21.55 -0.34 -22.11
CA ASN A 391 -22.05 0.60 -23.11
C ASN A 391 -23.58 0.59 -23.06
N VAL A 392 -24.19 1.77 -23.11
CA VAL A 392 -25.64 1.98 -22.97
C VAL A 392 -26.21 2.54 -24.28
N ARG A 393 -27.39 2.05 -24.65
CA ARG A 393 -28.26 2.59 -25.69
C ARG A 393 -29.39 3.34 -25.01
N PHE A 394 -29.65 4.56 -25.50
CA PHE A 394 -30.55 5.52 -24.88
C PHE A 394 -31.71 5.81 -25.84
N THR A 395 -32.87 5.21 -25.60
CA THR A 395 -33.99 5.16 -26.57
C THR A 395 -35.26 5.82 -26.05
N ILE A 396 -36.04 6.46 -26.94
CA ILE A 396 -37.36 7.03 -26.60
C ILE A 396 -38.43 5.92 -26.67
N PRO A 397 -39.18 5.62 -25.59
CA PRO A 397 -40.08 4.46 -25.56
C PRO A 397 -41.21 4.53 -26.59
N LYS A 398 -41.71 5.75 -26.86
CA LYS A 398 -42.84 5.98 -27.77
C LYS A 398 -42.49 5.88 -29.26
N THR A 399 -41.22 6.06 -29.62
CA THR A 399 -40.77 6.12 -31.03
C THR A 399 -39.74 5.06 -31.39
N GLY A 400 -39.14 4.40 -30.40
CA GLY A 400 -38.02 3.47 -30.57
C GLY A 400 -36.72 4.14 -31.03
N GLN A 401 -36.67 5.47 -31.14
CA GLN A 401 -35.50 6.18 -31.67
C GLN A 401 -34.41 6.35 -30.60
N GLN A 402 -33.17 6.09 -30.99
CA GLN A 402 -31.98 6.31 -30.17
C GLN A 402 -31.56 7.78 -30.20
N LEU A 403 -31.28 8.34 -29.04
CA LEU A 403 -30.65 9.65 -28.89
C LEU A 403 -29.15 9.51 -29.10
N MET A 404 -28.61 10.12 -30.16
CA MET A 404 -27.18 10.09 -30.46
C MET A 404 -26.55 11.47 -30.39
N ALA A 405 -25.36 11.55 -29.80
CA ALA A 405 -24.49 12.72 -29.88
C ALA A 405 -23.92 12.88 -31.29
N VAL A 406 -23.73 14.13 -31.73
CA VAL A 406 -23.08 14.49 -33.00
C VAL A 406 -22.33 15.83 -32.89
N PRO A 407 -21.17 15.99 -33.56
CA PRO A 407 -20.51 17.28 -33.64
C PRO A 407 -21.36 18.29 -34.45
N ASP A 408 -21.67 19.45 -33.87
CA ASP A 408 -22.25 20.56 -34.61
C ASP A 408 -21.15 21.28 -35.41
N SER A 409 -21.24 21.12 -36.73
CA SER A 409 -20.40 21.75 -37.77
C SER A 409 -20.25 23.28 -37.67
N LYS A 410 -21.07 23.99 -36.89
CA LYS A 410 -21.11 25.46 -36.83
C LYS A 410 -20.56 26.07 -35.54
N THR A 411 -20.48 25.30 -34.46
CA THR A 411 -20.27 25.84 -33.11
C THR A 411 -19.28 25.04 -32.27
N GLU A 412 -18.62 24.02 -32.84
CA GLU A 412 -17.73 23.06 -32.15
C GLU A 412 -18.38 22.22 -31.02
N SER A 413 -19.64 22.52 -30.70
CA SER A 413 -20.45 21.87 -29.65
C SER A 413 -20.94 20.49 -30.04
N THR A 414 -21.26 19.68 -29.04
CA THR A 414 -21.98 18.42 -29.26
C THR A 414 -23.48 18.69 -29.29
N GLY A 415 -24.06 18.59 -30.48
CA GLY A 415 -25.50 18.53 -30.68
C GLY A 415 -26.01 17.09 -30.52
N PHE A 416 -27.33 16.92 -30.66
CA PHE A 416 -27.95 15.60 -30.70
C PHE A 416 -28.73 15.39 -31.99
N ARG A 417 -28.94 14.11 -32.34
CA ARG A 417 -29.91 13.66 -33.34
C ARG A 417 -30.68 12.45 -32.81
N LEU A 418 -31.89 12.25 -33.32
CA LEU A 418 -32.61 10.99 -33.19
C LEU A 418 -32.34 10.14 -34.44
N SER A 419 -32.19 8.83 -34.28
CA SER A 419 -32.18 7.87 -35.39
C SER A 419 -32.69 6.51 -34.95
N ASP A 420 -32.82 5.59 -35.90
CA ASP A 420 -33.08 4.18 -35.60
C ASP A 420 -31.92 3.60 -34.75
N PRO A 421 -32.19 2.62 -33.86
CA PRO A 421 -31.19 2.05 -32.98
C PRO A 421 -30.00 1.42 -33.72
N ASN A 422 -28.79 1.91 -33.46
CA ASN A 422 -27.56 1.43 -34.06
C ASN A 422 -26.39 1.54 -33.07
N GLY A 423 -25.86 0.40 -32.64
CA GLY A 423 -24.80 0.34 -31.63
C GLY A 423 -25.23 0.79 -30.23
N PHE A 424 -24.25 1.09 -29.39
CA PHE A 424 -24.39 1.62 -28.04
C PHE A 424 -23.47 2.83 -27.93
N ASP A 425 -23.97 3.98 -27.51
CA ASP A 425 -23.31 5.28 -27.66
C ASP A 425 -23.42 6.21 -26.46
N ALA A 426 -24.10 5.78 -25.39
CA ALA A 426 -24.05 6.41 -24.08
C ALA A 426 -23.25 5.53 -23.10
N ARG A 427 -22.70 6.12 -22.04
CA ARG A 427 -22.14 5.40 -20.87
C ARG A 427 -22.47 6.15 -19.60
N PHE A 428 -22.65 5.41 -18.50
CA PHE A 428 -22.88 6.00 -17.18
C PHE A 428 -21.71 5.73 -16.25
N ASN A 429 -21.42 6.72 -15.42
CA ASN A 429 -20.45 6.68 -14.35
C ASN A 429 -21.21 6.58 -13.02
N VAL A 430 -21.09 5.47 -12.27
CA VAL A 430 -21.97 5.21 -11.11
C VAL A 430 -21.36 5.71 -9.81
N LEU A 431 -21.82 6.87 -9.35
CA LEU A 431 -21.26 7.58 -8.20
C LEU A 431 -21.72 7.01 -6.85
N CYS A 432 -23.01 6.73 -6.68
CA CYS A 432 -23.55 6.20 -5.43
C CYS A 432 -24.90 5.51 -5.63
N CYS A 433 -25.07 4.31 -5.07
CA CYS A 433 -26.35 3.62 -4.95
C CYS A 433 -26.66 3.30 -3.48
N ARG A 434 -27.95 3.35 -3.11
CA ARG A 434 -28.44 3.01 -1.77
C ARG A 434 -28.57 1.50 -1.50
N THR A 435 -28.26 0.67 -2.50
CA THR A 435 -28.41 -0.78 -2.49
C THR A 435 -27.07 -1.48 -2.19
N GLU A 436 -27.07 -2.42 -1.23
CA GLU A 436 -25.91 -3.26 -0.93
C GLU A 436 -25.72 -4.32 -2.05
N GLY A 437 -24.48 -4.47 -2.53
CA GLY A 437 -24.08 -5.45 -3.55
C GLY A 437 -23.36 -4.80 -4.74
N ASP A 438 -23.07 -5.60 -5.77
CA ASP A 438 -22.48 -5.09 -7.01
C ASP A 438 -23.50 -4.23 -7.77
N TRP A 439 -23.08 -3.02 -8.13
CA TRP A 439 -23.89 -2.09 -8.92
C TRP A 439 -23.67 -2.37 -10.41
N PRO A 440 -24.73 -2.42 -11.24
CA PRO A 440 -24.58 -2.49 -12.69
C PRO A 440 -23.69 -1.36 -13.20
N LEU A 441 -22.98 -1.58 -14.31
CA LEU A 441 -22.06 -0.64 -14.95
C LEU A 441 -20.75 -0.32 -14.20
N LEU A 442 -20.61 -0.71 -12.92
CA LEU A 442 -19.46 -0.34 -12.07
C LEU A 442 -18.15 -1.07 -12.40
N ALA A 443 -18.21 -2.27 -13.00
CA ALA A 443 -17.02 -3.07 -13.31
C ALA A 443 -16.17 -2.47 -14.46
N ASP A 444 -16.84 -1.90 -15.45
CA ASP A 444 -16.28 -1.23 -16.63
C ASP A 444 -16.02 0.27 -16.41
N ASP A 445 -16.20 0.77 -15.19
CA ASP A 445 -16.20 2.21 -14.91
C ASP A 445 -14.87 2.88 -15.33
N PHE A 446 -15.02 3.95 -16.11
CA PHE A 446 -13.96 4.65 -16.82
C PHE A 446 -13.35 5.82 -16.02
N GLU A 447 -13.96 6.22 -14.91
CA GLU A 447 -13.40 7.20 -13.98
C GLU A 447 -12.75 6.56 -12.75
N THR A 448 -13.11 5.31 -12.41
CA THR A 448 -12.53 4.65 -11.25
C THR A 448 -11.02 4.51 -11.37
N SER A 449 -10.33 4.91 -10.31
CA SER A 449 -8.92 4.66 -9.99
C SER A 449 -7.80 5.12 -10.92
N ASP A 450 -8.00 5.33 -12.24
CA ASP A 450 -6.86 5.42 -13.17
C ASP A 450 -6.52 6.84 -13.68
N ILE A 451 -5.56 7.46 -12.99
CA ILE A 451 -4.96 8.75 -13.37
C ILE A 451 -4.25 8.73 -14.75
N ARG A 452 -3.92 7.56 -15.32
CA ARG A 452 -3.32 7.46 -16.67
C ARG A 452 -4.30 7.86 -17.77
N PHE A 453 -5.61 7.71 -17.58
CA PHE A 453 -6.60 8.25 -18.54
C PHE A 453 -6.64 9.80 -18.52
N GLY A 454 -6.04 10.45 -17.53
CA GLY A 454 -5.76 11.90 -17.52
C GLY A 454 -4.43 12.30 -18.14
N SER A 455 -3.68 11.37 -18.76
CA SER A 455 -2.46 11.68 -19.51
C SER A 455 -2.74 12.00 -20.99
N THR A 456 -3.80 11.42 -21.56
CA THR A 456 -4.40 11.83 -22.82
C THR A 456 -5.42 12.94 -22.58
N PRO A 457 -5.51 14.00 -23.41
CA PRO A 457 -6.43 15.11 -23.18
C PRO A 457 -7.91 14.79 -23.48
N GLN A 458 -8.25 13.49 -23.58
CA GLN A 458 -9.53 12.91 -23.96
C GLN A 458 -9.61 11.48 -23.36
N ILE A 459 -10.78 11.04 -22.90
CA ILE A 459 -11.02 9.65 -22.48
C ILE A 459 -11.69 8.88 -23.63
N PRO A 460 -11.15 7.75 -24.11
CA PRO A 460 -11.79 6.93 -25.15
C PRO A 460 -13.15 6.36 -24.71
N PHE A 461 -14.11 6.24 -25.64
CA PHE A 461 -15.45 5.70 -25.38
C PHE A 461 -15.41 4.29 -24.77
N ASN A 462 -14.53 3.45 -25.31
CA ASN A 462 -14.30 2.07 -24.87
C ASN A 462 -13.27 1.94 -23.73
N ALA A 463 -12.81 3.03 -23.11
CA ALA A 463 -11.94 2.94 -21.94
C ALA A 463 -12.72 2.31 -20.78
N SER A 464 -12.24 1.20 -20.24
CA SER A 464 -12.86 0.49 -19.13
C SER A 464 -11.77 -0.02 -18.20
N ARG A 465 -12.02 0.01 -16.89
CA ARG A 465 -11.10 -0.58 -15.90
C ARG A 465 -10.88 -2.07 -16.18
N GLN A 466 -11.93 -2.81 -16.51
CA GLN A 466 -11.87 -4.24 -16.86
C GLN A 466 -11.08 -4.47 -18.15
N THR A 467 -11.36 -3.72 -19.22
CA THR A 467 -10.60 -3.79 -20.48
C THR A 467 -9.12 -3.51 -20.26
N TYR A 468 -8.78 -2.51 -19.43
CA TYR A 468 -7.41 -2.19 -19.09
C TYR A 468 -6.72 -3.28 -18.28
N THR A 469 -7.34 -3.82 -17.22
CA THR A 469 -6.74 -4.95 -16.46
C THR A 469 -6.61 -6.21 -17.31
N CYS A 470 -7.51 -6.44 -18.27
CA CYS A 470 -7.40 -7.50 -19.27
C CYS A 470 -6.18 -7.31 -20.19
N GLN A 471 -6.01 -6.13 -20.79
CA GLN A 471 -4.81 -5.81 -21.58
C GLN A 471 -3.53 -6.06 -20.77
N ARG A 472 -3.49 -5.60 -19.51
CA ARG A 472 -2.32 -5.81 -18.64
C ARG A 472 -2.08 -7.28 -18.29
N ALA A 473 -3.13 -8.08 -18.15
CA ALA A 473 -3.02 -9.52 -17.96
C ALA A 473 -2.43 -10.20 -19.21
N GLU A 474 -2.83 -9.80 -20.42
CA GLU A 474 -2.19 -10.28 -21.65
C GLU A 474 -0.72 -9.87 -21.77
N GLU A 475 -0.38 -8.63 -21.41
CA GLU A 475 1.00 -8.14 -21.41
C GLU A 475 1.85 -8.89 -20.36
N ALA A 476 1.30 -9.17 -19.18
CA ALA A 476 1.98 -9.93 -18.12
C ALA A 476 2.11 -11.42 -18.45
N TYR A 477 1.15 -12.00 -19.20
CA TYR A 477 1.25 -13.33 -19.81
C TYR A 477 2.42 -13.36 -20.82
N ARG A 478 2.38 -12.49 -21.84
CA ARG A 478 3.41 -12.38 -22.90
C ARG A 478 4.79 -12.13 -22.30
N TYR A 479 4.88 -11.27 -21.29
CA TYR A 479 6.11 -11.04 -20.55
C TYR A 479 6.60 -12.32 -19.86
N SER A 480 5.76 -12.99 -19.08
CA SER A 480 6.15 -14.18 -18.31
C SER A 480 6.50 -15.37 -19.21
N GLU A 481 5.79 -15.56 -20.32
CA GLU A 481 6.11 -16.54 -21.38
C GLU A 481 7.47 -16.24 -22.02
N SER A 482 7.71 -14.98 -22.41
CA SER A 482 9.00 -14.53 -22.95
C SER A 482 10.15 -14.74 -21.97
N ARG A 483 9.94 -14.44 -20.67
CA ARG A 483 10.90 -14.73 -19.59
C ARG A 483 11.14 -16.23 -19.42
N LEU A 484 10.10 -17.05 -19.45
CA LEU A 484 10.20 -18.52 -19.33
C LEU A 484 11.03 -19.13 -20.47
N HIS A 485 10.85 -18.66 -21.70
CA HIS A 485 11.66 -19.05 -22.86
C HIS A 485 13.07 -18.43 -22.90
N GLY A 486 13.27 -17.30 -22.21
CA GLY A 486 14.55 -16.60 -22.10
C GLY A 486 15.46 -17.15 -21.01
N LEU A 487 14.92 -17.62 -19.89
CA LEU A 487 15.66 -18.20 -18.75
C LEU A 487 16.58 -19.36 -19.16
N ALA A 488 16.17 -20.17 -20.14
CA ALA A 488 16.98 -21.27 -20.67
C ALA A 488 18.16 -20.82 -21.56
N ARG A 489 18.28 -19.52 -21.85
CA ARG A 489 19.30 -18.93 -22.75
C ARG A 489 20.21 -17.91 -22.07
N SER A 490 19.87 -17.46 -20.85
CA SER A 490 20.49 -16.30 -20.18
C SER A 490 21.83 -16.59 -19.49
N LEU A 491 22.70 -17.40 -20.11
CA LEU A 491 23.99 -17.79 -19.52
C LEU A 491 25.15 -16.81 -19.79
N HIS A 492 25.05 -15.92 -20.79
CA HIS A 492 26.17 -15.05 -21.19
C HIS A 492 25.78 -13.57 -21.48
N HIS A 493 25.22 -12.85 -20.51
CA HIS A 493 25.05 -11.38 -20.59
C HIS A 493 25.80 -10.65 -19.46
N PRO A 494 26.40 -9.48 -19.73
CA PRO A 494 27.03 -8.69 -18.67
C PRO A 494 25.95 -8.05 -17.79
N LEU A 495 26.13 -8.11 -16.47
CA LEU A 495 25.25 -7.43 -15.51
C LEU A 495 25.17 -5.93 -15.82
N GLN A 496 23.97 -5.43 -16.13
CA GLN A 496 23.77 -4.00 -16.38
C GLN A 496 24.02 -3.22 -15.09
N LYS A 497 25.11 -2.44 -15.08
CA LYS A 497 25.47 -1.55 -13.98
C LYS A 497 24.44 -0.43 -13.89
N VAL A 498 23.55 -0.52 -12.90
CA VAL A 498 22.57 0.53 -12.63
C VAL A 498 23.29 1.79 -12.14
N SER A 499 22.85 2.95 -12.60
CA SER A 499 23.39 4.23 -12.12
C SER A 499 23.03 4.47 -10.65
N LYS A 500 23.88 5.27 -9.98
CA LYS A 500 23.60 5.78 -8.63
C LYS A 500 22.60 6.96 -8.64
N GLN A 501 22.25 7.51 -9.79
CA GLN A 501 21.32 8.63 -9.93
C GLN A 501 19.89 8.14 -10.27
N PRO A 502 18.84 8.56 -9.52
CA PRO A 502 17.45 8.18 -9.80
C PRO A 502 16.96 8.48 -11.22
N HIS A 503 17.44 9.57 -11.83
CA HIS A 503 17.06 9.96 -13.19
C HIS A 503 17.58 9.01 -14.29
N ASP A 504 18.52 8.12 -13.99
CA ASP A 504 19.08 7.20 -14.98
C ASP A 504 18.41 5.80 -14.91
N TRP A 505 17.47 5.59 -13.99
CA TRP A 505 16.84 4.28 -13.79
C TRP A 505 15.81 3.97 -14.89
N ALA A 506 15.97 2.81 -15.55
CA ALA A 506 15.18 2.38 -16.71
C ALA A 506 13.66 2.26 -16.46
N MET A 507 13.20 2.32 -15.21
CA MET A 507 11.79 2.24 -14.83
C MET A 507 11.19 3.56 -14.33
N LYS A 508 11.97 4.63 -14.21
CA LYS A 508 11.58 5.86 -13.47
C LYS A 508 10.28 6.49 -13.98
N ASP A 509 10.14 6.57 -15.31
CA ASP A 509 8.98 7.17 -16.02
C ASP A 509 7.91 6.13 -16.38
N LEU A 510 8.11 4.85 -16.06
CA LEU A 510 7.13 3.80 -16.38
C LEU A 510 5.88 3.97 -15.51
N PRO A 511 4.68 3.67 -16.05
CA PRO A 511 3.46 3.68 -15.26
C PRO A 511 3.53 2.63 -14.13
N PRO A 512 2.76 2.80 -13.05
CA PRO A 512 2.70 1.83 -11.96
C PRO A 512 2.16 0.48 -12.42
N CYS A 513 2.72 -0.60 -11.90
CA CYS A 513 2.16 -1.94 -12.06
C CYS A 513 0.87 -2.11 -11.24
N TRP A 514 0.00 -2.99 -11.69
CA TRP A 514 -1.25 -3.29 -10.98
C TRP A 514 -1.00 -4.31 -9.87
N ASN A 515 -1.45 -4.03 -8.66
CA ASN A 515 -1.37 -4.94 -7.52
C ASN A 515 -2.67 -5.74 -7.32
N ASP A 516 -2.57 -7.07 -7.17
CA ASP A 516 -3.66 -7.99 -6.88
C ASP A 516 -3.22 -9.05 -5.84
N CYS A 517 -3.95 -9.17 -4.73
CA CYS A 517 -3.61 -10.09 -3.62
C CYS A 517 -3.90 -11.59 -3.89
N SER A 518 -4.36 -11.93 -5.10
CA SER A 518 -4.40 -13.29 -5.64
C SER A 518 -3.22 -13.60 -6.57
N SER A 519 -2.48 -12.57 -7.02
CA SER A 519 -1.35 -12.74 -7.94
C SER A 519 -0.15 -13.43 -7.24
N PRO A 520 0.55 -14.35 -7.93
CA PRO A 520 1.77 -15.03 -7.47
C PRO A 520 2.86 -14.11 -6.88
N THR A 521 2.94 -12.87 -7.34
CA THR A 521 3.94 -11.86 -6.94
C THR A 521 3.34 -10.60 -6.30
N ILE A 522 2.01 -10.57 -6.06
CA ILE A 522 1.18 -9.39 -5.74
C ILE A 522 1.20 -8.31 -6.83
N CYS A 523 2.37 -7.82 -7.19
CA CYS A 523 2.60 -6.88 -8.27
C CYS A 523 2.63 -7.59 -9.62
N VAL A 524 1.64 -7.30 -10.47
CA VAL A 524 1.50 -7.85 -11.82
C VAL A 524 2.43 -7.07 -12.77
N TYR A 525 3.67 -7.56 -12.87
CA TYR A 525 4.72 -6.98 -13.72
C TYR A 525 4.56 -7.43 -15.18
N ASN A 526 4.48 -6.47 -16.10
CA ASN A 526 4.32 -6.69 -17.54
C ASN A 526 5.56 -6.28 -18.37
N GLY A 527 6.69 -5.95 -17.71
CA GLY A 527 7.90 -5.43 -18.37
C GLY A 527 7.84 -3.98 -18.85
N ALA A 528 6.65 -3.34 -18.82
CA ALA A 528 6.37 -1.97 -19.26
C ALA A 528 5.78 -1.09 -18.13
N CYS A 529 5.97 -1.50 -16.88
CA CYS A 529 5.52 -0.78 -15.68
C CYS A 529 6.59 -0.79 -14.58
N ARG A 530 6.42 0.00 -13.51
CA ARG A 530 7.28 -0.04 -12.31
C ARG A 530 6.51 -0.65 -11.13
N CYS A 531 7.10 -1.66 -10.47
CA CYS A 531 6.45 -2.28 -9.31
C CYS A 531 6.58 -1.40 -8.06
N VAL A 532 5.47 -1.26 -7.34
CA VAL A 532 5.36 -0.47 -6.11
C VAL A 532 4.90 -1.38 -5.00
N ALA A 533 5.59 -1.35 -3.85
CA ALA A 533 5.30 -2.21 -2.71
C ALA A 533 3.85 -2.01 -2.23
N ALA A 534 3.12 -3.11 -2.09
CA ALA A 534 1.74 -3.13 -1.61
C ALA A 534 1.55 -4.23 -0.57
N GLU A 535 1.05 -3.84 0.60
CA GLU A 535 0.76 -4.76 1.70
C GLU A 535 -0.58 -5.46 1.44
N CYS A 536 -0.54 -6.73 1.04
CA CYS A 536 -1.70 -7.60 1.07
C CYS A 536 -1.92 -8.16 2.48
N ALA A 537 -3.18 -8.42 2.85
CA ALA A 537 -3.50 -9.02 4.14
C ALA A 537 -2.86 -10.42 4.26
N SER A 538 -1.82 -10.54 5.10
CA SER A 538 -1.08 -11.78 5.32
C SER A 538 -2.05 -12.92 5.68
N LYS A 539 -2.20 -13.93 4.82
CA LYS A 539 -3.07 -15.07 5.08
C LYS A 539 -2.44 -15.92 6.19
N ARG A 540 -2.88 -15.69 7.43
CA ARG A 540 -2.44 -16.48 8.59
C ARG A 540 -3.11 -17.85 8.55
N TYR A 541 -2.54 -18.78 7.78
CA TYR A 541 -2.99 -20.17 7.70
C TYR A 541 -2.94 -20.91 9.05
N PHE A 542 -2.09 -20.44 9.97
CA PHE A 542 -2.21 -20.75 11.39
C PHE A 542 -3.04 -19.68 12.09
N GLU A 543 -4.27 -20.03 12.45
CA GLU A 543 -5.03 -19.28 13.46
C GLU A 543 -4.26 -19.34 14.78
N LEU A 544 -3.56 -18.25 15.11
CA LEU A 544 -3.17 -18.02 16.50
C LEU A 544 -4.47 -18.03 17.33
N PRO A 545 -4.54 -18.81 18.43
CA PRO A 545 -5.76 -18.90 19.22
C PRO A 545 -6.18 -17.49 19.64
N PRO A 546 -7.49 -17.15 19.54
CA PRO A 546 -7.96 -15.78 19.70
C PRO A 546 -7.43 -15.19 21.01
N ALA A 547 -6.85 -14.00 20.91
CA ALA A 547 -6.23 -13.33 22.05
C ALA A 547 -7.23 -13.27 23.20
N PRO A 548 -6.83 -13.66 24.44
CA PRO A 548 -7.78 -13.82 25.54
C PRO A 548 -8.56 -12.53 25.75
N THR A 549 -9.89 -12.65 25.79
CA THR A 549 -10.83 -11.53 25.83
C THR A 549 -10.42 -10.56 26.93
N VAL A 550 -9.97 -9.36 26.54
CA VAL A 550 -9.50 -8.37 27.50
C VAL A 550 -10.72 -7.84 28.25
N VAL A 551 -10.76 -8.08 29.56
CA VAL A 551 -11.78 -7.52 30.44
C VAL A 551 -11.66 -6.00 30.37
N ARG A 552 -12.69 -5.33 29.84
CA ARG A 552 -12.75 -3.88 29.78
C ARG A 552 -12.79 -3.32 31.21
N THR A 553 -11.69 -2.69 31.63
CA THR A 553 -11.71 -1.72 32.73
C THR A 553 -12.15 -0.37 32.19
N GLU A 554 -13.17 0.23 32.79
CA GLU A 554 -13.62 1.57 32.41
C GLU A 554 -12.53 2.61 32.71
N SER A 555 -12.40 3.61 31.83
CA SER A 555 -11.42 4.68 31.96
C SER A 555 -12.03 5.91 32.64
N ALA A 556 -11.18 6.67 33.33
CA ALA A 556 -11.54 7.97 33.91
C ALA A 556 -12.04 9.01 32.88
N LEU A 557 -11.78 8.79 31.58
CA LEU A 557 -12.23 9.66 30.47
C LEU A 557 -13.51 9.15 29.76
N GLY A 558 -14.22 8.18 30.33
CA GLY A 558 -15.49 7.68 29.77
C GLY A 558 -15.34 7.11 28.36
N SER A 559 -16.23 7.48 27.44
CA SER A 559 -16.33 6.90 26.08
C SER A 559 -15.15 7.18 25.15
N LEU A 560 -14.32 8.18 25.45
CA LEU A 560 -13.05 8.43 24.75
C LEU A 560 -11.88 7.65 25.36
N GLY A 561 -12.02 7.22 26.62
CA GLY A 561 -10.94 6.66 27.42
C GLY A 561 -10.57 5.23 27.04
N GLY A 562 -9.65 5.08 26.09
CA GLY A 562 -9.13 3.79 25.63
C GLY A 562 -8.16 3.07 26.60
N PHE A 563 -8.27 3.31 27.91
CA PHE A 563 -7.24 2.91 28.88
C PHE A 563 -7.00 1.40 28.87
N SER A 564 -5.78 1.03 28.50
CA SER A 564 -5.29 -0.33 28.62
C SER A 564 -3.96 -0.29 29.35
N THR A 565 -3.96 -0.70 30.63
CA THR A 565 -2.75 -0.94 31.41
C THR A 565 -1.74 -1.74 30.62
N LYS A 566 -2.20 -2.82 29.96
CA LYS A 566 -1.36 -3.62 29.07
C LYS A 566 -0.71 -2.81 27.93
N LEU A 567 -1.40 -1.85 27.29
CA LEU A 567 -0.78 -1.02 26.24
C LEU A 567 0.29 -0.09 26.82
N VAL A 568 0.02 0.52 27.98
CA VAL A 568 1.02 1.35 28.69
C VAL A 568 2.22 0.48 29.08
N ASP A 569 1.99 -0.62 29.78
CA ASP A 569 3.02 -1.57 30.20
C ASP A 569 3.82 -2.14 29.00
N ASP A 570 3.17 -2.48 27.88
CA ASP A 570 3.81 -3.01 26.67
C ASP A 570 4.60 -1.93 25.90
N VAL A 571 4.27 -0.64 26.08
CA VAL A 571 5.05 0.49 25.53
C VAL A 571 6.23 0.84 26.43
N ASP A 572 6.04 0.92 27.75
CA ASP A 572 7.12 1.19 28.71
C ASP A 572 8.18 0.08 28.76
N ARG A 573 7.80 -1.17 28.42
CA ARG A 573 8.71 -2.31 28.29
C ARG A 573 9.30 -2.49 26.90
N GLY A 574 8.81 -1.78 25.88
CA GLY A 574 9.26 -1.91 24.49
C GLY A 574 10.29 -0.85 24.13
N ASN A 575 11.33 -1.23 23.38
CA ASN A 575 12.23 -0.24 22.79
C ASN A 575 11.48 0.56 21.69
N TRP A 576 12.00 1.72 21.32
CA TRP A 576 11.49 2.49 20.19
C TRP A 576 11.93 1.87 18.84
N SER A 577 13.08 1.19 18.83
CA SER A 577 13.56 0.39 17.69
C SER A 577 12.58 -0.73 17.31
N ASP A 578 11.85 -1.29 18.28
CA ASP A 578 10.88 -2.38 18.08
C ASP A 578 9.69 -2.00 17.18
N VAL A 579 9.52 -0.71 16.87
CA VAL A 579 8.50 -0.17 15.95
C VAL A 579 9.02 -0.07 14.51
N LEU A 580 10.34 -0.14 14.31
CA LEU A 580 10.99 -0.16 13.01
C LEU A 580 10.89 -1.56 12.39
N LEU A 581 10.98 -1.64 11.05
CA LEU A 581 11.19 -2.93 10.38
C LEU A 581 12.60 -3.47 10.75
N PRO A 582 12.82 -4.79 10.84
CA PRO A 582 14.11 -5.36 11.24
C PRO A 582 15.31 -4.88 10.40
N SER A 583 15.11 -4.59 9.11
CA SER A 583 16.15 -4.01 8.25
C SER A 583 16.58 -2.59 8.66
N PHE A 584 15.66 -1.78 9.20
CA PHE A 584 15.98 -0.45 9.74
C PHE A 584 16.58 -0.50 11.15
N GLN A 585 16.26 -1.53 11.95
CA GLN A 585 16.95 -1.79 13.22
C GLN A 585 18.43 -2.07 12.96
N ILE A 586 18.72 -3.09 12.15
CA ILE A 586 20.08 -3.47 11.74
C ILE A 586 20.87 -2.30 11.15
N TYR A 587 20.23 -1.45 10.34
CA TYR A 587 20.87 -0.24 9.80
C TYR A 587 21.28 0.74 10.90
N LEU A 588 20.41 1.05 11.87
CA LEU A 588 20.70 2.00 12.94
C LEU A 588 21.63 1.44 14.02
N ASP A 589 21.64 0.11 14.23
CA ASP A 589 22.61 -0.55 15.11
C ASP A 589 24.03 -0.46 14.53
N LYS A 590 24.17 -0.49 13.20
CA LYS A 590 25.45 -0.27 12.48
C LYS A 590 25.81 1.20 12.29
N GLN A 591 24.82 2.05 12.00
CA GLN A 591 24.95 3.48 11.76
C GLN A 591 24.14 4.26 12.82
N PRO A 592 24.62 4.31 14.08
CA PRO A 592 23.92 4.98 15.18
C PRO A 592 23.96 6.51 15.10
N ASN A 593 24.79 7.05 14.20
CA ASN A 593 24.84 8.47 13.89
C ASN A 593 23.87 8.75 12.73
N PHE A 594 22.99 9.72 12.90
CA PHE A 594 22.14 10.23 11.83
C PHE A 594 22.99 11.06 10.85
N PRO A 595 22.63 11.11 9.55
CA PRO A 595 23.41 11.83 8.55
C PRO A 595 23.46 13.33 8.87
N SER A 596 24.63 13.96 8.73
CA SER A 596 24.81 15.38 9.01
C SER A 596 23.99 16.24 8.04
N VAL A 597 22.99 16.96 8.56
CA VAL A 597 22.07 17.80 7.76
C VAL A 597 22.53 19.25 7.74
N HIS A 598 22.46 19.93 6.59
CA HIS A 598 22.50 21.39 6.49
C HIS A 598 21.23 21.92 5.85
N VAL A 599 20.52 22.83 6.53
CA VAL A 599 19.36 23.53 5.95
C VAL A 599 19.83 24.84 5.32
N VAL A 600 19.56 25.01 4.03
CA VAL A 600 19.98 26.18 3.26
C VAL A 600 19.40 27.47 3.86
N SER A 601 20.22 28.53 3.85
CA SER A 601 19.87 29.88 4.31
C SER A 601 20.72 30.93 3.59
N GLY A 602 20.34 32.21 3.70
CA GLY A 602 21.00 33.32 2.99
C GLY A 602 20.59 33.46 1.52
N TYR A 603 19.53 32.77 1.08
CA TYR A 603 19.03 32.83 -0.28
C TYR A 603 18.16 34.07 -0.52
N PRO A 604 18.11 34.62 -1.76
CA PRO A 604 17.25 35.75 -2.09
C PRO A 604 15.78 35.47 -1.76
N GLY A 605 15.14 36.36 -0.98
CA GLY A 605 13.75 36.26 -0.57
C GLY A 605 13.48 35.56 0.76
N GLU A 606 14.47 34.88 1.38
CA GLU A 606 14.31 34.11 2.62
C GLU A 606 13.52 34.85 3.72
N ALA A 607 13.96 36.05 4.10
CA ALA A 607 13.34 36.83 5.17
C ALA A 607 11.90 37.31 4.86
N ALA A 608 11.55 37.49 3.58
CA ALA A 608 10.20 37.88 3.17
C ALA A 608 9.24 36.68 3.25
N ILE A 609 9.74 35.51 2.87
CA ILE A 609 9.02 34.23 2.88
C ILE A 609 8.81 33.79 4.33
N GLU A 610 9.86 33.68 5.13
CA GLU A 610 9.75 33.24 6.54
C GLU A 610 8.97 34.19 7.46
N GLY A 611 8.86 35.47 7.09
CA GLY A 611 7.99 36.45 7.76
C GLY A 611 6.51 36.28 7.45
N HIS A 612 6.16 35.58 6.36
CA HIS A 612 4.79 35.42 5.87
C HIS A 612 3.96 34.50 6.79
N ASP A 613 2.65 34.75 6.88
CA ASP A 613 1.76 34.07 7.83
C ASP A 613 1.65 32.55 7.65
N CYS A 614 1.96 32.04 6.45
CA CYS A 614 1.98 30.60 6.16
C CYS A 614 3.08 29.85 6.94
N HIS A 615 4.18 30.52 7.32
CA HIS A 615 5.23 29.94 8.16
C HIS A 615 4.88 29.92 9.65
N LYS A 616 3.82 30.61 10.07
CA LYS A 616 3.42 30.76 11.47
C LYS A 616 2.55 29.58 11.90
N LEU A 617 2.64 29.23 13.18
CA LEU A 617 1.94 28.09 13.78
C LEU A 617 0.46 28.41 14.01
N ALA A 618 -0.32 28.52 12.92
CA ALA A 618 -1.75 28.76 12.98
C ALA A 618 -2.53 27.51 13.40
N SER A 619 -3.62 27.71 14.14
CA SER A 619 -4.50 26.64 14.67
C SER A 619 -5.37 25.94 13.60
N SER A 620 -5.29 26.38 12.34
CA SER A 620 -6.19 25.99 11.25
C SER A 620 -5.49 25.63 9.92
N HIS A 621 -4.17 25.85 9.77
CA HIS A 621 -3.47 25.64 8.49
C HIS A 621 -2.62 24.36 8.46
N CYS A 622 -3.08 23.36 7.70
CA CYS A 622 -2.38 22.08 7.51
C CYS A 622 -1.06 22.25 6.74
N PHE A 623 -1.01 23.16 5.75
CA PHE A 623 0.15 23.45 4.90
C PHE A 623 1.21 24.34 5.59
N SER A 624 1.54 24.00 6.84
CA SER A 624 2.63 24.58 7.63
C SER A 624 3.55 23.49 8.23
N ALA A 625 3.45 22.26 7.70
CA ALA A 625 4.19 21.09 8.17
C ALA A 625 5.66 21.16 7.74
N ASP A 626 5.88 21.52 6.47
CA ASP A 626 7.14 21.98 5.90
C ASP A 626 7.85 23.01 6.80
N SER A 627 7.18 24.11 7.18
CA SER A 627 7.74 25.17 8.04
C SER A 627 8.28 24.63 9.36
N ILE A 628 7.53 23.76 10.03
CA ILE A 628 7.97 23.17 11.30
C ILE A 628 9.11 22.19 11.08
N LEU A 629 9.07 21.36 10.02
CA LEU A 629 10.12 20.38 9.77
C LEU A 629 11.45 21.06 9.38
N TYR A 630 11.43 22.10 8.54
CA TYR A 630 12.63 22.89 8.24
C TYR A 630 13.16 23.64 9.48
N ARG A 631 12.29 24.20 10.33
CA ARG A 631 12.70 24.84 11.59
C ARG A 631 13.30 23.84 12.58
N ALA A 632 12.72 22.64 12.68
CA ALA A 632 13.27 21.56 13.51
C ALA A 632 14.62 21.07 12.98
N MET A 633 14.76 20.87 11.66
CA MET A 633 16.04 20.53 11.02
C MET A 633 17.09 21.63 11.18
N ARG A 634 16.72 22.92 11.23
CA ARG A 634 17.67 24.02 11.53
C ARG A 634 18.31 23.91 12.91
N HIS A 635 17.61 23.39 13.91
CA HIS A 635 18.22 23.11 15.23
C HIS A 635 19.22 21.94 15.21
N LEU A 636 19.20 21.11 14.16
CA LEU A 636 20.14 20.02 13.91
C LEU A 636 21.16 20.35 12.81
N SER A 637 21.15 21.58 12.28
CA SER A 637 21.93 21.94 11.09
C SER A 637 23.41 22.12 11.41
N VAL A 638 24.27 21.42 10.68
CA VAL A 638 25.72 21.60 10.66
C VAL A 638 26.15 22.67 9.62
N PRO A 639 27.42 23.11 9.63
CA PRO A 639 28.05 23.80 8.50
C PRO A 639 27.89 23.05 7.17
N ALA A 640 27.83 23.78 6.05
CA ALA A 640 27.51 23.21 4.74
C ALA A 640 28.60 22.27 4.21
N ASP A 641 29.85 22.48 4.63
CA ASP A 641 31.01 21.62 4.36
C ASP A 641 31.00 20.31 5.17
N GLU A 642 30.53 20.33 6.42
CA GLU A 642 30.32 19.13 7.27
C GLU A 642 29.12 18.26 6.83
N ALA A 643 28.20 18.80 6.02
CA ALA A 643 26.92 18.15 5.71
C ALA A 643 27.01 17.00 4.68
N GLU A 644 26.30 15.91 4.94
CA GLU A 644 26.03 14.83 3.98
C GLU A 644 24.74 15.11 3.17
N LEU A 645 23.77 15.76 3.83
CA LEU A 645 22.44 16.05 3.30
C LEU A 645 22.17 17.57 3.33
N ILE A 646 21.93 18.16 2.17
CA ILE A 646 21.49 19.54 1.99
C ILE A 646 19.97 19.58 1.87
N VAL A 647 19.31 20.38 2.70
CA VAL A 647 17.85 20.50 2.76
C VAL A 647 17.42 21.88 2.28
N LEU A 648 16.58 21.92 1.25
CA LEU A 648 16.07 23.15 0.64
C LEU A 648 14.75 23.59 1.32
N PRO A 649 14.68 24.75 2.01
CA PRO A 649 13.45 25.25 2.60
C PRO A 649 12.51 25.86 1.54
N VAL A 650 11.64 25.04 0.93
CA VAL A 650 10.68 25.48 -0.10
C VAL A 650 9.24 25.19 0.32
N TYR A 651 8.31 26.04 -0.11
CA TYR A 651 6.96 26.14 0.46
C TYR A 651 5.89 26.13 -0.64
N GLN A 652 5.33 24.96 -0.91
CA GLN A 652 4.56 24.68 -2.14
C GLN A 652 3.21 25.43 -2.23
N GLN A 653 2.67 25.96 -1.13
CA GLN A 653 1.41 26.72 -1.10
C GLN A 653 1.41 27.85 -0.05
N CYS A 654 2.19 28.91 -0.29
CA CYS A 654 2.07 30.15 0.49
C CYS A 654 1.35 31.26 -0.31
N LYS A 655 0.06 31.47 -0.04
CA LYS A 655 -0.74 32.48 -0.74
C LYS A 655 -0.22 33.90 -0.45
N GLY A 656 0.46 34.51 -1.43
CA GLY A 656 1.01 35.87 -1.34
C GLY A 656 2.54 35.94 -1.35
N ALA A 657 3.23 34.79 -1.39
CA ALA A 657 4.68 34.70 -1.57
C ALA A 657 5.03 33.83 -2.79
N ASP A 658 6.21 34.05 -3.36
CA ASP A 658 6.70 33.34 -4.54
C ASP A 658 7.22 31.93 -4.21
N PHE A 659 7.10 31.00 -5.18
CA PHE A 659 7.54 29.61 -4.99
C PHE A 659 9.00 29.39 -5.41
N MET A 660 9.92 29.72 -4.49
CA MET A 660 11.37 29.81 -4.73
C MET A 660 12.13 28.48 -4.91
N LEU A 661 11.49 27.38 -5.38
CA LEU A 661 12.22 26.11 -5.57
C LEU A 661 13.44 26.26 -6.49
N HIS A 662 13.27 26.99 -7.58
CA HIS A 662 14.33 27.22 -8.55
C HIS A 662 15.46 28.08 -7.97
N ASP A 663 15.13 29.16 -7.25
CA ASP A 663 16.11 30.08 -6.67
C ASP A 663 16.86 29.48 -5.47
N VAL A 664 16.17 28.74 -4.60
CA VAL A 664 16.77 28.03 -3.46
C VAL A 664 17.70 26.91 -3.96
N MET A 665 17.29 26.16 -4.99
CA MET A 665 18.15 25.16 -5.64
C MET A 665 19.37 25.81 -6.29
N HIS A 666 19.17 26.88 -7.07
CA HIS A 666 20.26 27.56 -7.75
C HIS A 666 21.26 28.15 -6.75
N HIS A 667 20.78 28.80 -5.69
CA HIS A 667 21.61 29.26 -4.58
C HIS A 667 22.43 28.10 -4.00
N ALA A 668 21.79 27.00 -3.60
CA ALA A 668 22.47 25.84 -3.04
C ALA A 668 23.52 25.24 -3.99
N MET A 669 23.25 25.20 -5.29
CA MET A 669 24.20 24.71 -6.30
C MET A 669 25.43 25.61 -6.49
N GLU A 670 25.31 26.93 -6.34
CA GLU A 670 26.46 27.84 -6.49
C GLU A 670 27.18 28.15 -5.17
N THR A 671 26.50 28.06 -4.00
CA THR A 671 27.11 28.41 -2.69
C THR A 671 27.59 27.23 -1.87
N ILE A 672 27.11 26.00 -2.11
CA ILE A 672 27.47 24.81 -1.32
C ILE A 672 28.37 23.86 -2.13
N PRO A 673 29.66 23.69 -1.72
CA PRO A 673 30.56 22.70 -2.31
C PRO A 673 29.94 21.30 -2.28
N GLY A 674 30.08 20.54 -3.37
CA GLY A 674 29.55 19.18 -3.48
C GLY A 674 28.05 19.07 -3.84
N ALA A 675 27.27 20.15 -3.78
CA ALA A 675 25.84 20.11 -4.15
C ALA A 675 25.66 19.95 -5.67
N LYS A 676 26.33 20.82 -6.46
CA LYS A 676 26.27 20.84 -7.93
C LYS A 676 26.93 19.63 -8.61
N THR A 677 27.81 18.92 -7.92
CA THR A 677 28.40 17.64 -8.38
C THR A 677 27.56 16.41 -7.99
N GLY A 678 26.54 16.57 -7.14
CA GLY A 678 25.75 15.47 -6.59
C GLY A 678 26.51 14.58 -5.59
N GLU A 679 27.63 15.08 -5.06
CA GLU A 679 28.43 14.48 -3.99
C GLU A 679 27.62 14.50 -2.68
N LYS A 680 27.23 15.70 -2.24
CA LYS A 680 26.24 15.89 -1.17
C LYS A 680 24.85 15.64 -1.75
N LYS A 681 23.96 15.03 -0.96
CA LYS A 681 22.58 14.75 -1.42
C LYS A 681 21.68 15.94 -1.12
N ILE A 682 20.79 16.26 -2.05
CA ILE A 682 19.82 17.34 -1.90
C ILE A 682 18.47 16.71 -1.56
N ALA A 683 17.78 17.27 -0.56
CA ALA A 683 16.43 16.91 -0.16
C ALA A 683 15.51 18.13 -0.10
N VAL A 684 14.21 17.88 -0.26
CA VAL A 684 13.17 18.92 -0.27
C VAL A 684 11.87 18.36 0.29
N VAL A 685 11.13 19.17 1.04
CA VAL A 685 9.88 18.75 1.70
C VAL A 685 8.68 19.37 0.97
N LEU A 686 7.81 18.53 0.41
CA LEU A 686 6.67 18.92 -0.43
C LEU A 686 5.37 18.38 0.18
N THR A 687 4.81 19.14 1.14
CA THR A 687 3.64 18.74 1.95
C THR A 687 2.28 19.08 1.31
N HIS A 688 2.22 19.20 -0.01
CA HIS A 688 0.98 19.35 -0.77
C HIS A 688 0.59 18.02 -1.42
N ASP A 689 -0.70 17.87 -1.78
CA ASP A 689 -1.31 16.63 -2.32
C ASP A 689 -0.73 16.12 -3.66
N TRP A 690 0.31 16.77 -4.20
CA TRP A 690 0.90 16.50 -5.52
C TRP A 690 2.41 16.31 -5.52
N GLY A 691 3.09 16.41 -4.37
CA GLY A 691 4.53 16.16 -4.26
C GLY A 691 5.36 16.84 -5.36
N ILE A 692 6.12 16.05 -6.11
CA ILE A 692 7.03 16.51 -7.18
C ILE A 692 6.34 17.16 -8.39
N CYS A 693 5.03 16.96 -8.58
CA CYS A 693 4.24 17.68 -9.58
C CYS A 693 3.86 19.06 -9.03
N ILE A 694 4.84 19.94 -8.94
CA ILE A 694 4.70 21.27 -8.33
C ILE A 694 3.76 22.23 -9.09
N SER A 695 3.50 21.97 -10.37
CA SER A 695 2.73 22.85 -11.27
C SER A 695 1.22 22.76 -11.01
N PHE A 696 0.78 23.28 -9.86
CA PHE A 696 -0.64 23.34 -9.49
C PHE A 696 -1.32 24.56 -10.13
N ALA A 697 -1.59 24.46 -11.43
CA ALA A 697 -2.27 25.48 -12.21
C ALA A 697 -3.76 25.58 -11.85
N TRP A 698 -4.09 26.31 -10.78
CA TRP A 698 -5.33 27.08 -10.78
C TRP A 698 -5.25 28.05 -11.95
N CYS A 699 -6.20 28.03 -12.88
CA CYS A 699 -6.19 28.96 -14.02
C CYS A 699 -6.53 30.39 -13.58
N VAL A 700 -5.53 31.10 -13.06
CA VAL A 700 -5.63 32.52 -12.70
C VAL A 700 -5.56 33.36 -13.98
N HIS A 701 -6.68 33.46 -14.68
CA HIS A 701 -6.91 34.50 -15.69
C HIS A 701 -6.97 35.89 -15.01
N GLY A 702 -5.79 36.40 -14.63
CA GLY A 702 -5.61 37.55 -13.75
C GLY A 702 -4.88 38.75 -14.36
N LEU A 703 -4.52 38.72 -15.65
CA LEU A 703 -3.81 39.81 -16.35
C LEU A 703 -4.42 40.07 -17.73
N GLY A 704 -5.63 40.64 -17.79
CA GLY A 704 -6.25 41.05 -19.05
C GLY A 704 -7.70 41.53 -18.92
N PRO A 705 -8.00 42.85 -19.03
CA PRO A 705 -9.35 43.39 -18.84
C PRO A 705 -10.44 42.98 -19.85
N HIS A 706 -10.13 42.13 -20.85
CA HIS A 706 -11.02 41.84 -21.99
C HIS A 706 -11.31 40.36 -22.25
N VAL A 707 -10.96 39.45 -21.34
CA VAL A 707 -11.41 38.04 -21.40
C VAL A 707 -12.39 37.77 -20.25
N GLN A 708 -13.57 38.38 -20.33
CA GLN A 708 -14.62 38.28 -19.31
C GLN A 708 -15.66 37.21 -19.68
N ALA A 709 -15.24 35.93 -19.65
CA ALA A 709 -16.11 34.79 -19.94
C ALA A 709 -15.86 33.62 -18.96
N LEU A 710 -16.53 33.70 -17.81
CA LEU A 710 -17.02 32.60 -16.97
C LEU A 710 -16.21 31.29 -16.84
N THR A 711 -15.67 31.10 -15.63
CA THR A 711 -15.62 29.80 -14.92
C THR A 711 -14.97 28.60 -15.61
N SER A 712 -13.64 28.49 -15.53
CA SER A 712 -12.95 27.20 -15.56
C SER A 712 -12.21 26.96 -14.22
N ARG A 713 -12.81 26.16 -13.31
CA ARG A 713 -12.15 25.71 -12.06
C ARG A 713 -11.25 24.50 -12.34
N GLU A 714 -10.48 24.58 -13.41
CA GLU A 714 -9.73 23.46 -13.96
C GLU A 714 -8.48 23.18 -13.14
N ILE A 715 -8.65 22.37 -12.10
CA ILE A 715 -7.59 21.71 -11.30
C ILE A 715 -6.69 20.78 -12.20
N TRP A 716 -7.03 20.68 -13.49
CA TRP A 716 -6.35 19.92 -14.53
C TRP A 716 -6.04 20.75 -15.80
N SER A 717 -6.00 22.08 -15.71
CA SER A 717 -5.69 22.99 -16.85
C SER A 717 -4.20 23.02 -17.28
N ALA A 718 -3.41 22.03 -16.88
CA ALA A 718 -2.06 21.79 -17.42
C ALA A 718 -2.08 21.29 -18.89
N ARG A 719 -3.02 21.73 -19.75
CA ARG A 719 -3.15 21.22 -21.13
C ARG A 719 -2.08 21.73 -22.11
N GLY A 720 -1.07 22.45 -21.63
CA GLY A 720 0.20 22.69 -22.34
C GLY A 720 1.26 21.60 -22.14
N GLY A 721 1.13 20.75 -21.13
CA GLY A 721 2.05 19.64 -20.83
C GLY A 721 1.60 18.88 -19.59
N ALA A 722 1.66 17.55 -19.61
CA ALA A 722 1.09 16.67 -18.58
C ALA A 722 1.53 16.99 -17.14
N LEU A 723 0.95 16.34 -16.12
CA LEU A 723 1.50 16.36 -14.76
C LEU A 723 2.88 15.69 -14.73
N TYR A 724 3.92 16.45 -15.08
CA TYR A 724 5.31 16.05 -15.01
C TYR A 724 5.90 16.46 -13.65
N PRO A 725 6.71 15.58 -13.02
CA PRO A 725 7.67 16.01 -12.01
C PRO A 725 8.56 17.10 -12.57
N ASP A 726 8.82 18.17 -11.82
CA ASP A 726 9.75 19.19 -12.30
C ASP A 726 11.15 18.59 -12.52
N TRP A 727 11.78 18.98 -13.62
CA TRP A 727 13.07 18.46 -14.04
C TRP A 727 14.18 18.76 -13.02
N ILE A 728 14.04 19.80 -12.20
CA ILE A 728 14.97 20.17 -11.14
C ILE A 728 14.95 19.17 -9.97
N LEU A 729 13.85 18.44 -9.80
CA LEU A 729 13.68 17.40 -8.76
C LEU A 729 14.21 16.03 -9.18
N ASN A 730 14.82 15.91 -10.37
CA ASN A 730 15.10 14.61 -10.98
C ASN A 730 16.05 13.69 -10.19
N ASN A 731 16.96 14.25 -9.40
CA ASN A 731 17.91 13.51 -8.54
C ASN A 731 17.86 13.99 -7.08
N VAL A 732 16.72 14.54 -6.65
CA VAL A 732 16.49 15.13 -5.31
C VAL A 732 15.67 14.16 -4.46
N LEU A 733 16.02 13.98 -3.18
CA LEU A 733 15.22 13.19 -2.25
C LEU A 733 13.98 14.00 -1.84
N VAL A 734 12.81 13.66 -2.37
CA VAL A 734 11.59 14.41 -2.07
C VAL A 734 10.83 13.76 -0.93
N TRP A 735 10.62 14.51 0.15
CA TRP A 735 9.83 14.09 1.30
C TRP A 735 8.41 14.61 1.10
N SER A 736 7.48 13.72 0.78
CA SER A 736 6.13 14.08 0.33
C SER A 736 5.04 13.42 1.17
N VAL A 737 3.91 14.11 1.31
CA VAL A 737 2.67 13.52 1.86
C VAL A 737 1.90 12.71 0.81
N MET A 738 2.27 12.80 -0.47
CA MET A 738 1.62 12.10 -1.58
C MET A 738 2.14 10.67 -1.67
N GLY A 739 1.37 9.74 -1.10
CA GLY A 739 1.61 8.29 -1.17
C GLY A 739 0.87 7.57 -2.29
N ASP A 740 0.22 8.29 -3.22
CA ASP A 740 -0.52 7.68 -4.34
C ASP A 740 0.45 7.03 -5.34
N TYR A 741 0.55 5.71 -5.23
CA TYR A 741 1.39 4.88 -6.09
C TYR A 741 0.94 4.86 -7.55
N ASP A 742 -0.33 5.19 -7.85
CA ASP A 742 -0.82 5.21 -9.23
C ASP A 742 -0.39 6.49 -10.00
N SER A 743 0.12 7.52 -9.31
CA SER A 743 0.47 8.84 -9.87
C SER A 743 1.90 8.92 -10.45
N PRO A 744 2.14 9.68 -11.54
CA PRO A 744 3.49 10.05 -11.96
C PRO A 744 4.20 10.96 -10.93
N CYS A 745 3.43 11.57 -10.02
CA CYS A 745 3.85 12.53 -9.02
C CYS A 745 4.40 11.91 -7.72
N TYR A 746 4.70 10.61 -7.75
CA TYR A 746 5.44 9.89 -6.71
C TYR A 746 6.39 8.90 -7.38
N ARG A 747 7.61 8.81 -6.87
CA ARG A 747 8.69 7.92 -7.36
C ARG A 747 9.13 7.00 -6.21
N PRO A 748 8.55 5.81 -6.04
CA PRO A 748 8.76 4.93 -4.87
C PRO A 748 10.17 4.34 -4.70
N HIS A 749 11.14 4.80 -5.48
CA HIS A 749 12.55 4.42 -5.39
C HIS A 749 13.45 5.62 -5.03
N GLN A 750 12.88 6.84 -5.01
CA GLN A 750 13.56 8.13 -4.84
C GLN A 750 12.90 8.96 -3.72
N ASP A 751 11.57 8.99 -3.70
CA ASP A 751 10.77 9.80 -2.80
C ASP A 751 10.50 9.07 -1.48
N ILE A 752 10.32 9.84 -0.42
CA ILE A 752 10.04 9.37 0.94
C ILE A 752 8.64 9.84 1.33
N VAL A 753 7.72 8.91 1.60
CA VAL A 753 6.37 9.24 2.09
C VAL A 753 6.45 9.58 3.58
N ILE A 754 6.23 10.86 3.92
CA ILE A 754 6.17 11.35 5.29
C ILE A 754 4.72 11.39 5.80
N PRO A 755 4.47 11.12 7.10
CA PRO A 755 3.13 11.16 7.68
C PRO A 755 2.53 12.57 7.59
N PRO A 756 1.34 12.76 7.00
CA PRO A 756 0.77 14.09 6.83
C PRO A 756 0.27 14.67 8.16
N ARG A 757 0.58 15.96 8.37
CA ARG A 757 0.24 16.70 9.57
C ARG A 757 -1.21 17.19 9.57
N THR A 758 -1.88 17.09 10.72
CA THR A 758 -3.20 17.70 10.93
C THR A 758 -3.12 19.19 11.26
N CYS A 759 -4.04 19.97 10.66
CA CYS A 759 -4.32 21.36 11.04
C CYS A 759 -4.49 21.52 12.56
N ARG A 760 -5.08 20.52 13.23
CA ARG A 760 -5.40 20.52 14.68
C ARG A 760 -4.25 19.97 15.54
N THR A 761 -2.99 20.26 15.21
CA THR A 761 -1.81 19.73 15.94
C THR A 761 -1.78 20.05 17.44
N PRO A 762 -2.19 21.26 17.93
CA PRO A 762 -2.23 21.51 19.38
C PRO A 762 -3.23 20.59 20.09
N LEU A 763 -4.49 20.61 19.64
CA LEU A 763 -5.56 19.74 20.14
C LEU A 763 -5.22 18.24 20.04
N LEU A 764 -4.37 17.83 19.09
CA LEU A 764 -3.89 16.45 18.97
C LEU A 764 -3.01 16.06 20.17
N ARG A 765 -2.12 16.96 20.59
CA ARG A 765 -1.29 16.77 21.80
C ARG A 765 -2.15 16.85 23.05
N GLU A 766 -3.08 17.81 23.12
CA GLU A 766 -4.01 17.96 24.25
C GLU A 766 -4.94 16.73 24.43
N THR A 767 -5.34 16.05 23.35
CA THR A 767 -6.24 14.88 23.43
C THR A 767 -5.48 13.55 23.65
N PHE A 768 -4.25 13.45 23.17
CA PHE A 768 -3.42 12.24 23.24
C PHE A 768 -2.06 12.53 23.89
N GLU A 769 -2.11 13.25 25.01
CA GLU A 769 -0.95 13.65 25.82
C GLU A 769 -0.17 12.41 26.29
N ASP A 770 -0.89 11.40 26.79
CA ASP A 770 -0.33 10.15 27.30
C ASP A 770 -0.80 8.89 26.53
N MET A 771 -0.14 7.76 26.81
CA MET A 771 -0.48 6.44 26.26
C MET A 771 -1.80 5.87 26.78
N SER A 772 -2.28 6.28 27.96
CA SER A 772 -3.55 5.85 28.55
C SER A 772 -4.77 6.41 27.82
N ASN A 773 -4.62 7.54 27.13
CA ASN A 773 -5.65 8.18 26.29
C ASN A 773 -5.76 7.54 24.89
N VAL A 774 -4.83 6.66 24.51
CA VAL A 774 -4.79 6.01 23.19
C VAL A 774 -5.43 4.62 23.22
N MET A 775 -6.64 4.51 22.65
CA MET A 775 -7.30 3.21 22.48
C MET A 775 -6.49 2.29 21.54
N PRO A 776 -6.21 1.01 21.91
CA PRO A 776 -5.52 0.07 21.04
C PRO A 776 -6.32 -0.19 19.75
N ALA A 777 -5.66 -0.25 18.59
CA ALA A 777 -6.35 -0.31 17.29
C ALA A 777 -7.34 -1.49 17.14
N ARG A 778 -7.07 -2.64 17.76
CA ARG A 778 -7.99 -3.80 17.77
C ARG A 778 -9.29 -3.52 18.56
N ASP A 779 -9.23 -2.67 19.57
CA ASP A 779 -10.32 -2.42 20.52
C ASP A 779 -11.24 -1.26 20.07
N ARG A 780 -10.82 -0.55 19.01
CA ARG A 780 -11.56 0.54 18.35
C ARG A 780 -12.79 0.05 17.57
N PRO A 781 -13.99 0.62 17.79
CA PRO A 781 -15.25 0.14 17.21
C PRO A 781 -15.54 0.60 15.78
N LYS A 782 -14.78 1.56 15.22
CA LYS A 782 -15.04 2.13 13.88
C LYS A 782 -13.92 1.82 12.90
N LEU A 783 -14.26 1.74 11.62
CA LEU A 783 -13.38 1.97 10.47
C LEU A 783 -13.71 3.34 9.90
N VAL A 784 -12.69 4.08 9.49
CA VAL A 784 -12.81 5.37 8.81
C VAL A 784 -11.86 5.37 7.62
N THR A 785 -12.31 5.91 6.50
CA THR A 785 -11.40 6.51 5.51
C THR A 785 -11.61 8.01 5.52
N TRP A 786 -10.54 8.78 5.34
CA TRP A 786 -10.69 10.19 5.01
C TRP A 786 -10.79 10.32 3.49
N ALA A 787 -11.99 10.63 3.01
CA ALA A 787 -12.19 11.02 1.62
C ALA A 787 -11.42 12.31 1.29
N GLY A 788 -11.15 13.18 2.26
CA GLY A 788 -10.67 14.54 2.00
C GLY A 788 -11.82 15.43 1.52
N THR A 789 -11.56 16.36 0.60
CA THR A 789 -12.61 17.20 0.01
C THR A 789 -13.07 16.66 -1.34
N TYR A 790 -14.31 16.92 -1.74
CA TYR A 790 -14.87 16.50 -3.04
C TYR A 790 -14.37 17.36 -4.24
N TRP A 791 -13.17 17.92 -4.16
CA TRP A 791 -12.56 18.77 -5.18
C TRP A 791 -11.30 18.13 -5.77
N GLY A 792 -11.08 18.30 -7.07
CA GLY A 792 -9.93 17.73 -7.78
C GLY A 792 -9.99 16.21 -7.94
N THR A 793 -8.80 15.61 -8.09
CA THR A 793 -8.60 14.21 -8.49
C THR A 793 -9.17 13.21 -7.49
N GLY A 794 -9.84 12.18 -7.99
CA GLY A 794 -10.49 11.16 -7.17
C GLY A 794 -11.84 11.60 -6.59
N LYS A 795 -12.43 12.73 -7.00
CA LYS A 795 -13.80 13.15 -6.58
C LYS A 795 -14.81 12.00 -6.69
N SER A 796 -14.84 11.28 -7.80
CA SER A 796 -15.77 10.17 -8.03
C SER A 796 -15.53 9.00 -7.07
N GLU A 797 -14.28 8.63 -6.82
CA GLU A 797 -13.92 7.62 -5.80
C GLU A 797 -14.32 8.08 -4.39
N ARG A 798 -14.05 9.34 -4.03
CA ARG A 798 -14.46 9.94 -2.75
C ARG A 798 -15.97 9.88 -2.55
N LEU A 799 -16.76 10.20 -3.58
CA LEU A 799 -18.23 10.09 -3.55
C LEU A 799 -18.71 8.65 -3.38
N ARG A 800 -18.07 7.68 -4.05
CA ARG A 800 -18.35 6.24 -3.91
C ARG A 800 -17.99 5.71 -2.52
N LEU A 801 -16.95 6.25 -1.88
CA LEU A 801 -16.58 5.92 -0.48
C LEU A 801 -17.60 6.46 0.51
N THR A 802 -18.01 7.71 0.36
CA THR A 802 -18.95 8.40 1.27
C THR A 802 -20.42 8.14 0.94
N CYS A 803 -20.70 7.17 0.09
CA CYS A 803 -22.04 6.73 -0.26
C CYS A 803 -22.64 5.85 0.84
N ASP A 804 -23.90 6.08 1.20
CA ASP A 804 -24.63 5.25 2.18
C ASP A 804 -25.02 3.89 1.56
N ARG A 805 -24.12 2.90 1.66
CA ARG A 805 -24.23 1.57 1.04
C ARG A 805 -25.23 0.60 1.73
N GLY A 806 -26.25 1.13 2.42
CA GLY A 806 -27.43 0.41 2.91
C GLY A 806 -27.19 -0.97 3.55
N GLY A 807 -26.23 -1.11 4.46
CA GLY A 807 -25.95 -2.37 5.17
C GLY A 807 -24.47 -2.63 5.45
N ALA A 808 -23.55 -2.27 4.55
CA ALA A 808 -22.13 -2.57 4.70
C ALA A 808 -21.40 -1.65 5.71
N GLY A 809 -21.88 -0.40 5.85
CA GLY A 809 -21.37 0.56 6.82
C GLY A 809 -21.98 0.40 8.22
N ASP A 810 -23.19 -0.15 8.27
CA ASP A 810 -24.12 -0.01 9.39
C ASP A 810 -24.01 -1.14 10.44
N ARG A 811 -23.60 -2.34 10.01
CA ARG A 811 -23.22 -3.45 10.90
C ARG A 811 -22.09 -2.99 11.83
N GLU A 812 -22.02 -3.48 13.06
CA GLU A 812 -20.97 -3.06 14.01
C GLU A 812 -19.65 -3.84 13.79
N LEU A 813 -18.49 -3.27 14.17
CA LEU A 813 -17.22 -4.04 14.29
C LEU A 813 -17.04 -4.69 15.66
N VAL A 814 -17.70 -4.13 16.66
CA VAL A 814 -17.67 -4.53 18.07
C VAL A 814 -19.09 -4.34 18.57
N GLU A 815 -19.68 -5.39 19.11
CA GLU A 815 -21.09 -5.46 19.50
C GLU A 815 -21.47 -4.36 20.50
N GLY A 816 -22.57 -3.64 20.23
CA GLY A 816 -23.10 -2.55 21.04
C GLY A 816 -22.27 -1.26 20.98
N GLN A 817 -21.65 -0.92 19.84
CA GLN A 817 -20.76 0.25 19.67
C GLN A 817 -21.09 1.13 18.44
N GLY A 818 -22.12 0.80 17.67
CA GLY A 818 -22.55 1.54 16.49
C GLY A 818 -21.84 1.16 15.18
N PRO A 819 -22.10 1.90 14.09
CA PRO A 819 -21.78 1.49 12.72
C PRO A 819 -20.28 1.31 12.48
N ARG A 820 -19.94 0.22 11.77
CA ARG A 820 -18.59 -0.15 11.33
C ARG A 820 -17.90 0.95 10.55
N SER A 821 -18.62 1.73 9.74
CA SER A 821 -18.01 2.77 8.91
C SER A 821 -18.60 4.13 9.22
N VAL A 822 -17.74 5.10 9.54
CA VAL A 822 -18.16 6.51 9.66
C VAL A 822 -17.49 7.32 8.55
N TRP A 823 -18.31 7.74 7.59
CA TRP A 823 -17.92 8.65 6.52
C TRP A 823 -18.31 10.08 6.95
N TYR A 824 -17.39 11.04 6.81
CA TYR A 824 -17.55 12.43 7.27
C TYR A 824 -17.77 12.59 8.79
N ASN A 825 -16.74 13.02 9.53
CA ASN A 825 -16.90 13.48 10.92
C ASN A 825 -16.00 14.69 11.20
N TRP A 826 -16.59 15.76 11.75
CA TRP A 826 -15.88 16.98 12.17
C TRP A 826 -15.14 16.83 13.51
N GLU A 827 -15.47 15.80 14.29
CA GLU A 827 -14.76 15.37 15.51
C GLU A 827 -13.48 14.58 15.16
N TYR A 828 -12.52 15.25 14.53
CA TYR A 828 -11.25 14.65 14.08
C TYR A 828 -10.52 13.85 15.18
N MET A 829 -10.57 14.28 16.45
CA MET A 829 -9.93 13.57 17.57
C MET A 829 -10.72 12.34 18.02
N THR A 830 -12.05 12.42 18.13
CA THR A 830 -12.90 11.23 18.37
C THR A 830 -12.65 10.18 17.28
N ALA A 831 -12.52 10.60 16.02
CA ALA A 831 -12.20 9.70 14.92
C ALA A 831 -10.82 9.04 15.09
N LEU A 832 -9.75 9.80 15.39
CA LEU A 832 -8.41 9.24 15.65
C LEU A 832 -8.37 8.23 16.81
N GLY A 833 -9.08 8.52 17.90
CA GLY A 833 -9.13 7.66 19.09
C GLY A 833 -9.96 6.40 18.87
N THR A 834 -11.15 6.52 18.25
CA THR A 834 -12.14 5.44 18.17
C THR A 834 -12.16 4.67 16.84
N SER A 835 -11.29 5.01 15.88
CA SER A 835 -11.28 4.41 14.54
C SER A 835 -9.99 3.69 14.16
N ARG A 836 -10.14 2.59 13.45
CA ARG A 836 -9.14 1.95 12.59
C ARG A 836 -9.18 2.68 11.23
N PHE A 837 -8.03 2.90 10.60
CA PHE A 837 -7.98 3.59 9.31
C PHE A 837 -7.91 2.59 8.15
N CYS A 838 -8.83 2.74 7.21
CA CYS A 838 -8.76 2.06 5.91
C CYS A 838 -7.65 2.69 5.06
N PRO A 839 -7.02 1.92 4.16
CA PRO A 839 -6.36 2.49 2.98
C PRO A 839 -7.37 3.34 2.19
N GLN A 840 -6.93 4.46 1.59
CA GLN A 840 -7.72 5.14 0.55
C GLN A 840 -7.74 4.28 -0.72
N PRO A 841 -8.77 4.35 -1.57
CA PRO A 841 -8.74 3.71 -2.88
C PRO A 841 -7.78 4.45 -3.82
N ARG A 842 -7.42 3.76 -4.92
CA ARG A 842 -6.55 4.27 -5.99
C ARG A 842 -7.09 5.55 -6.63
N GLY A 843 -6.20 6.40 -7.14
CA GLY A 843 -6.57 7.64 -7.83
C GLY A 843 -7.17 8.72 -6.94
N VAL A 844 -7.20 8.52 -5.61
CA VAL A 844 -7.54 9.55 -4.63
C VAL A 844 -6.25 10.23 -4.16
N ALA A 845 -6.00 11.43 -4.68
CA ALA A 845 -4.91 12.26 -4.17
C ALA A 845 -5.11 12.59 -2.69
N GLY A 846 -4.01 12.60 -1.92
CA GLY A 846 -3.99 12.93 -0.51
C GLY A 846 -3.32 11.87 0.38
N MET A 847 -3.83 11.79 1.61
CA MET A 847 -3.14 11.22 2.78
C MET A 847 -3.12 9.67 2.83
N PHE A 848 -2.37 9.03 1.92
CA PHE A 848 -2.29 7.57 1.84
C PHE A 848 -1.23 6.93 2.76
N SER A 849 -1.64 5.84 3.43
CA SER A 849 -0.83 4.88 4.21
C SER A 849 -0.35 5.32 5.62
N ARG A 850 0.06 4.31 6.41
CA ARG A 850 0.72 4.38 7.74
C ARG A 850 -0.02 5.01 8.94
N PHE A 851 -1.23 5.55 8.77
CA PHE A 851 -2.09 5.98 9.92
C PHE A 851 -2.46 4.87 10.93
N VAL A 852 -2.26 3.59 10.58
CA VAL A 852 -2.50 2.42 11.44
C VAL A 852 -1.76 2.50 12.79
N HIS A 853 -0.59 3.16 12.83
CA HIS A 853 0.24 3.28 14.04
C HIS A 853 0.31 4.69 14.63
N LEU A 854 -0.26 5.71 13.98
CA LEU A 854 0.07 7.10 14.30
C LEU A 854 -0.24 7.51 15.76
N PRO A 855 -1.38 7.16 16.38
CA PRO A 855 -1.62 7.51 17.79
C PRO A 855 -0.63 6.84 18.76
N SER A 856 -0.19 5.61 18.46
CA SER A 856 0.82 4.89 19.25
C SER A 856 2.22 5.46 19.04
N LEU A 857 2.51 6.02 17.86
CA LEU A 857 3.74 6.75 17.57
C LEU A 857 3.76 8.13 18.25
N ILE A 858 2.63 8.84 18.25
CA ILE A 858 2.45 10.15 18.88
C ILE A 858 2.60 10.07 20.40
N ALA A 859 1.91 9.15 21.07
CA ALA A 859 2.04 9.03 22.52
C ALA A 859 3.43 8.49 22.95
N ARG A 860 4.10 7.67 22.12
CA ARG A 860 5.54 7.35 22.28
C ARG A 860 6.44 8.59 22.09
N LEU A 861 6.07 9.51 21.20
CA LEU A 861 6.76 10.79 21.00
C LEU A 861 6.59 11.71 22.22
N VAL A 862 5.37 11.92 22.72
CA VAL A 862 5.12 12.79 23.88
C VAL A 862 5.82 12.25 25.14
N ALA A 863 5.68 10.95 25.43
CA ALA A 863 6.37 10.28 26.54
C ALA A 863 7.91 10.24 26.42
N SER A 864 8.49 10.64 25.29
CA SER A 864 9.93 10.89 25.14
C SER A 864 10.30 12.38 25.19
N SER A 865 9.43 13.32 24.80
CA SER A 865 9.66 14.76 25.03
C SER A 865 9.53 15.17 26.51
N GLU A 866 8.60 14.60 27.28
CA GLU A 866 8.45 14.91 28.71
C GLU A 866 9.72 14.60 29.52
N ARG A 867 10.48 13.56 29.11
CA ARG A 867 11.76 13.19 29.74
C ARG A 867 12.84 14.27 29.55
N CYS A 868 12.69 15.13 28.55
CA CYS A 868 13.54 16.31 28.32
C CYS A 868 13.04 17.53 29.11
N ASP A 869 11.75 17.90 28.96
CA ASP A 869 11.19 19.12 29.58
C ASP A 869 11.23 19.07 31.12
N LEU A 870 10.98 17.90 31.74
CA LEU A 870 11.03 17.74 33.21
C LEU A 870 12.44 17.88 33.82
N ARG A 871 13.48 18.17 33.03
CA ARG A 871 14.89 18.14 33.49
C ARG A 871 15.71 19.40 33.19
N GLY A 872 15.07 20.54 32.90
CA GLY A 872 15.71 21.88 32.86
C GLY A 872 16.30 22.39 34.19
N LEU A 873 16.58 21.52 35.17
CA LEU A 873 17.02 21.82 36.53
C LEU A 873 18.33 21.13 36.95
N HIS A 874 18.93 20.28 36.12
CA HIS A 874 20.23 19.64 36.42
C HIS A 874 21.21 19.68 35.23
N PRO A 875 22.42 20.26 35.38
CA PRO A 875 23.44 20.26 34.33
C PRO A 875 24.14 18.88 34.27
N GLY A 876 23.98 18.15 33.16
CA GLY A 876 24.67 16.86 32.98
C GLY A 876 24.16 15.91 31.89
N VAL A 877 23.11 16.26 31.14
CA VAL A 877 22.59 15.45 30.02
C VAL A 877 22.63 16.28 28.74
N ASP A 878 23.16 15.70 27.66
CA ASP A 878 23.24 16.36 26.35
C ASP A 878 21.98 16.10 25.52
N CYS A 879 21.10 17.10 25.46
CA CYS A 879 19.86 17.04 24.69
C CYS A 879 20.07 16.76 23.20
N ARG A 880 21.28 16.94 22.63
CA ARG A 880 21.56 16.55 21.24
C ARG A 880 21.32 15.06 21.02
N ARG A 881 21.61 14.21 22.01
CA ARG A 881 21.47 12.75 21.88
C ARG A 881 20.01 12.28 21.95
N ASP A 882 19.19 12.96 22.75
CA ASP A 882 17.80 12.54 23.05
C ASP A 882 16.72 13.33 22.26
N ALA A 883 17.05 14.50 21.69
CA ALA A 883 16.12 15.29 20.87
C ALA A 883 16.11 14.89 19.39
N LEU A 884 17.21 14.38 18.83
CA LEU A 884 17.28 13.91 17.43
C LEU A 884 16.14 12.94 17.06
N PRO A 885 15.79 11.94 17.90
CA PRO A 885 14.67 11.03 17.64
C PRO A 885 13.32 11.73 17.46
N VAL A 886 13.08 12.91 18.02
CA VAL A 886 11.78 13.61 17.88
C VAL A 886 11.66 14.25 16.50
N VAL A 887 12.76 14.73 15.92
CA VAL A 887 12.78 15.34 14.58
C VAL A 887 12.82 14.27 13.48
N HIS A 888 13.56 13.17 13.68
CA HIS A 888 13.66 12.07 12.71
C HIS A 888 12.48 11.06 12.74
N ARG A 889 11.47 11.27 13.60
CA ARG A 889 10.21 10.49 13.64
C ARG A 889 9.04 11.18 12.92
N ALA A 890 9.27 12.34 12.31
CA ALA A 890 8.31 13.13 11.53
C ALA A 890 8.64 13.06 10.03
#